data_AF-A0A9X0PGX1-F1
#
_entry.id   AF-A0A9X0PGX1-F1
#
_cell.length_a   1.000
_cell.length_b   1.000
_cell.length_c   1.000
_cell.angle_alpha   90.00
_cell.angle_beta   90.00
_cell.angle_gamma   90.00
#
_symmetry.space_group_name_H-M   'P 1'
#
loop_
_entity.id
_entity.type
_entity.pdbx_description
1 polymer ?
#
loop_
_entity_poly.entity_id
_entity_poly.type
_entity_poly.pdbx_seq_one_letter_code
_entity_poly.pdbx_strand_id
1 'polypeptide(L)'
;MNFRAIKYLLFGNPKPFQMTREKIDFKKEELTALQNIADVIEQDESKGLYEIYRSHALKPYVDYIRTYHQVGKGDQNSSFDLVNMPEQTLLNQERLPLNVGIVADTFLYDALKGACNLIYINEKHKDEHYDLVIVASTWKGIDGYWEGNTNVYSEKYKELKRLVKNFQDREIPIVFFNKEDPINFEIFQSHAQWFEYVITTEQEFVSVYKEKLRIAKVKQMQFPINPRIHHPIASSRDVADKKIVFAGSWLDKYEERAADIQTILEGVIQNDWDLTIYDRNLWTNKKKYQFPAAFLPYIAAPLSHMNTMKMHRAYPFAINVNTIKYSQSMCANRIFELQGMGVFLLSNYNTFVNAHYPQIQMVFEPKDVKKINRLDPVLIKRAQSIGIQKVMLSTAHQLKWLDDVSQFIGLSSQSSNLPEITVVIEEPDTKAMEMFEAQTYELKTCVPFTDDIRTDYYTFFSSDFNYDPEYLSDFAAAFMYTDVQFITKKTEGYRWVSGYENRYLTVFNQQHDNNQQGFALDMTFVDSKNQIEAELSVKPELSVIVPVHNNGTHLEHKCLRSIISHPLFPKLEVILVDDGSTDCYTRNLMEMYSQWYKNIEVIHLSEASGSASTPRNIGIDYAKSDLITFLDPDNEWIGEGIDRLFEEMTQNDEIDVVIGNMLKVDQTETKKHDYYQQFVHVVHADMTRQTHQFLHDIKLKTASIQALIVRKSLLKKHQIKMVPGALGQDSLFFLTVIHHAQVLKVVDATVHVYYAGIANSMTNQISEQFFRKYYLVEREKVKFLKQHGYLSTYMNHRFNYYVKHWYISRINRATEKDPNVLKAFLAIIDLYQHFDRPYDAELVDEIEMMKNEVKEWGIY
;
A
#
# COMPACT_ATOMS: atom_id res chain seq x y z
N MET A 1 -31.76 13.97 38.33
CA MET A 1 -32.31 14.27 36.99
C MET A 1 -31.56 13.42 35.95
N ASN A 2 -32.23 12.77 35.00
CA ASN A 2 -31.58 11.99 33.92
C ASN A 2 -30.63 12.91 33.13
N PHE A 3 -29.44 12.45 32.70
CA PHE A 3 -28.50 13.18 31.82
C PHE A 3 -29.18 13.80 30.57
N ARG A 4 -30.29 13.20 30.13
CA ARG A 4 -31.19 13.68 29.08
C ARG A 4 -31.93 14.97 29.45
N ALA A 5 -32.28 15.12 30.73
CA ALA A 5 -32.76 16.31 31.45
C ALA A 5 -31.85 17.54 31.21
N ILE A 6 -30.61 17.38 31.66
CA ILE A 6 -29.54 18.37 31.59
C ILE A 6 -29.26 18.76 30.13
N LYS A 7 -29.29 17.78 29.21
CA LYS A 7 -29.07 18.01 27.78
C LYS A 7 -30.19 18.79 27.07
N TYR A 8 -31.42 18.65 27.56
CA TYR A 8 -32.58 19.40 27.07
C TYR A 8 -32.53 20.86 27.54
N LEU A 9 -32.15 21.08 28.80
CA LEU A 9 -32.07 22.41 29.41
C LEU A 9 -30.92 23.25 28.83
N LEU A 10 -29.77 22.63 28.54
CA LEU A 10 -28.62 23.35 27.97
C LEU A 10 -28.81 23.77 26.50
N PHE A 11 -29.67 23.10 25.72
CA PHE A 11 -29.63 23.18 24.25
C PHE A 11 -31.00 23.18 23.52
N GLY A 12 -32.12 23.32 24.22
CA GLY A 12 -33.44 23.22 23.58
C GLY A 12 -33.72 21.80 23.06
N ASN A 13 -34.43 21.64 21.94
CA ASN A 13 -34.72 20.34 21.33
C ASN A 13 -33.59 19.92 20.36
N PRO A 14 -32.54 19.20 20.79
CA PRO A 14 -31.34 19.03 19.99
C PRO A 14 -31.43 17.70 19.25
N LYS A 15 -31.13 17.67 17.94
CA LYS A 15 -30.80 16.40 17.28
C LYS A 15 -29.58 15.84 18.04
N PRO A 16 -29.68 14.66 18.68
CA PRO A 16 -28.76 14.35 19.77
C PRO A 16 -27.31 14.22 19.28
N PHE A 17 -26.35 14.29 20.18
CA PHE A 17 -25.00 13.74 20.04
C PHE A 17 -24.80 12.84 21.25
N GLN A 18 -25.15 11.56 21.21
CA GLN A 18 -24.96 10.69 22.39
C GLN A 18 -23.46 10.46 22.57
N MET A 19 -22.82 11.03 23.60
CA MET A 19 -21.47 10.58 23.98
C MET A 19 -21.52 9.09 24.36
N THR A 20 -20.57 8.32 23.85
CA THR A 20 -20.27 6.98 24.36
C THR A 20 -19.96 7.07 25.86
N ARG A 21 -20.39 6.06 26.62
CA ARG A 21 -19.93 5.85 28.00
C ARG A 21 -18.46 5.40 27.96
N GLU A 22 -17.55 6.28 27.60
CA GLU A 22 -16.17 6.14 28.07
C GLU A 22 -16.18 6.52 29.55
N LYS A 23 -15.53 5.72 30.38
CA LYS A 23 -15.13 6.19 31.71
C LYS A 23 -14.12 7.30 31.47
N ILE A 24 -14.58 8.53 31.45
CA ILE A 24 -13.71 9.67 31.72
C ILE A 24 -13.29 9.47 33.18
N ASP A 25 -12.02 9.12 33.40
CA ASP A 25 -11.46 9.01 34.75
C ASP A 25 -11.35 10.43 35.32
N PHE A 26 -12.45 10.90 35.88
CA PHE A 26 -12.48 12.13 36.65
C PHE A 26 -11.68 11.92 37.93
N LYS A 27 -10.80 12.86 38.26
CA LYS A 27 -10.21 12.91 39.60
C LYS A 27 -11.34 12.98 40.63
N LYS A 28 -11.13 12.43 41.82
CA LYS A 28 -12.17 12.39 42.88
C LYS A 28 -12.79 13.77 43.15
N GLU A 29 -11.97 14.81 43.07
CA GLU A 29 -12.38 16.22 43.21
C GLU A 29 -13.30 16.70 42.07
N GLU A 30 -13.06 16.28 40.82
CA GLU A 30 -13.88 16.62 39.65
C GLU A 30 -15.23 15.90 39.69
N LEU A 31 -15.25 14.67 40.19
CA LEU A 31 -16.46 13.86 40.36
C LEU A 31 -17.38 14.45 41.44
N THR A 32 -16.80 14.93 42.54
CA THR A 32 -17.51 15.69 43.58
C THR A 32 -18.01 17.03 43.07
N ALA A 33 -17.23 17.74 42.24
CA ALA A 33 -17.68 18.98 41.62
C ALA A 33 -18.87 18.77 40.65
N LEU A 34 -18.84 17.69 39.87
CA LEU A 34 -19.93 17.31 38.97
C LEU A 34 -21.22 16.93 39.73
N GLN A 35 -21.09 16.25 40.86
CA GLN A 35 -22.22 15.93 41.74
C GLN A 35 -22.82 17.20 42.35
N ASN A 36 -21.98 18.10 42.86
CA ASN A 36 -22.43 19.38 43.40
C ASN A 36 -23.13 20.25 42.35
N ILE A 37 -22.62 20.28 41.12
CA ILE A 37 -23.25 21.01 40.00
C ILE A 37 -24.61 20.36 39.65
N ALA A 38 -24.70 19.02 39.64
CA ALA A 38 -25.96 18.33 39.39
C ALA A 38 -27.01 18.64 40.47
N ASP A 39 -26.61 18.69 41.75
CA ASP A 39 -27.48 19.04 42.87
C ASP A 39 -27.93 20.51 42.80
N VAL A 40 -27.04 21.43 42.39
CA VAL A 40 -27.38 22.85 42.20
C VAL A 40 -28.35 23.04 41.03
N ILE A 41 -28.21 22.28 39.94
CA ILE A 41 -29.13 22.33 38.78
C ILE A 41 -30.53 21.85 39.18
N GLU A 42 -30.65 20.85 40.06
CA GLU A 42 -31.96 20.38 40.54
C GLU A 42 -32.70 21.42 41.39
N GLN A 43 -31.95 22.32 42.04
CA GLN A 43 -32.50 23.34 42.93
C GLN A 43 -32.72 24.69 42.22
N ASP A 44 -31.79 25.08 41.33
CA ASP A 44 -31.81 26.31 40.57
C ASP A 44 -31.04 26.12 39.26
N GLU A 45 -31.80 25.95 38.19
CA GLU A 45 -31.29 25.69 36.85
C GLU A 45 -30.35 26.80 36.34
N SER A 46 -30.67 28.06 36.62
CA SER A 46 -29.90 29.22 36.13
C SER A 46 -28.55 29.30 36.83
N LYS A 47 -28.53 29.00 38.14
CA LYS A 47 -27.31 28.96 38.94
C LYS A 47 -26.44 27.76 38.61
N GLY A 48 -27.05 26.60 38.35
CA GLY A 48 -26.35 25.41 37.90
C GLY A 48 -25.66 25.58 36.54
N LEU A 49 -26.34 26.25 35.59
CA LEU A 49 -25.75 26.69 34.33
C LEU A 49 -24.54 27.63 34.54
N TYR A 50 -24.66 28.60 35.45
CA TYR A 50 -23.57 29.53 35.78
C TYR A 50 -22.32 28.81 36.36
N GLU A 51 -22.51 27.80 37.21
CA GLU A 51 -21.41 26.99 37.76
C GLU A 51 -20.75 26.10 36.69
N ILE A 52 -21.52 25.56 35.73
CA ILE A 52 -20.96 24.87 34.55
C ILE A 52 -20.05 25.82 33.75
N TYR A 53 -20.47 27.07 33.53
CA TYR A 53 -19.68 28.07 32.79
C TYR A 53 -18.39 28.50 33.51
N ARG A 54 -18.35 28.43 34.84
CA ARG A 54 -17.16 28.75 35.64
C ARG A 54 -16.23 27.56 35.87
N SER A 55 -16.67 26.34 35.59
CA SER A 55 -15.86 25.14 35.75
C SER A 55 -14.73 25.10 34.71
N HIS A 56 -13.48 25.13 35.18
CA HIS A 56 -12.30 25.00 34.32
C HIS A 56 -12.24 23.64 33.60
N ALA A 57 -12.82 22.59 34.20
CA ALA A 57 -12.82 21.24 33.63
C ALA A 57 -13.87 21.05 32.51
N LEU A 58 -15.02 21.72 32.59
CA LEU A 58 -16.12 21.57 31.63
C LEU A 58 -16.17 22.63 30.54
N LYS A 59 -15.51 23.77 30.75
CA LYS A 59 -15.50 24.90 29.82
C LYS A 59 -15.03 24.51 28.41
N PRO A 60 -13.93 23.76 28.19
CA PRO A 60 -13.53 23.33 26.84
C PRO A 60 -14.60 22.50 26.13
N TYR A 61 -15.32 21.66 26.88
CA TYR A 61 -16.36 20.76 26.35
C TYR A 61 -17.64 21.53 25.97
N VAL A 62 -18.05 22.50 26.78
CA VAL A 62 -19.21 23.37 26.50
C VAL A 62 -18.91 24.34 25.35
N ASP A 63 -17.71 24.92 25.33
CA ASP A 63 -17.24 25.81 24.26
C ASP A 63 -17.10 25.04 22.92
N TYR A 64 -16.60 23.79 22.97
CA TYR A 64 -16.57 22.88 21.82
C TYR A 64 -17.98 22.62 21.30
N ILE A 65 -18.94 22.19 22.12
CA ILE A 65 -20.31 21.88 21.64
C ILE A 65 -21.01 23.10 21.05
N ARG A 66 -20.83 24.31 21.62
CA ARG A 66 -21.41 25.56 21.09
C ARG A 66 -20.82 25.94 19.74
N THR A 67 -19.50 25.89 19.60
CA THR A 67 -18.78 26.22 18.37
C THR A 67 -19.05 25.16 17.28
N TYR A 68 -19.09 23.89 17.70
CA TYR A 68 -19.35 22.72 16.86
C TYR A 68 -20.77 22.67 16.29
N HIS A 69 -21.78 23.12 17.04
CA HIS A 69 -23.16 23.16 16.55
C HIS A 69 -23.38 24.15 15.40
N GLN A 70 -22.45 25.08 15.17
CA GLN A 70 -22.58 26.12 14.16
C GLN A 70 -21.70 25.88 12.91
N VAL A 71 -20.47 25.34 13.05
CA VAL A 71 -19.51 25.27 11.91
C VAL A 71 -18.62 24.02 11.84
N GLY A 72 -18.24 23.37 12.95
CA GLY A 72 -17.21 22.31 12.97
C GLY A 72 -15.77 22.89 12.97
N LYS A 73 -14.73 22.08 12.69
CA LYS A 73 -13.37 22.61 12.41
C LYS A 73 -13.40 23.41 11.09
N GLY A 74 -13.10 24.71 11.17
CA GLY A 74 -13.03 25.63 10.02
C GLY A 74 -14.12 26.71 10.03
N ASP A 75 -13.99 27.71 9.14
CA ASP A 75 -15.00 28.75 8.88
C ASP A 75 -15.90 28.28 7.70
N GLN A 76 -17.18 28.64 7.66
CA GLN A 76 -18.04 28.32 6.50
C GLN A 76 -17.44 28.89 5.19
N ASN A 77 -16.67 29.99 5.29
CA ASN A 77 -16.02 30.65 4.15
C ASN A 77 -14.98 29.78 3.43
N SER A 78 -14.21 28.91 4.12
CA SER A 78 -13.26 28.02 3.43
C SER A 78 -13.96 26.97 2.55
N SER A 79 -15.23 26.67 2.83
CA SER A 79 -16.07 25.83 1.97
C SER A 79 -16.46 26.54 0.67
N PHE A 80 -16.51 27.88 0.66
CA PHE A 80 -16.78 28.69 -0.54
C PHE A 80 -15.58 28.75 -1.48
N ASP A 81 -14.34 28.71 -0.96
CA ASP A 81 -13.15 28.65 -1.82
C ASP A 81 -13.09 27.36 -2.65
N LEU A 82 -13.60 26.24 -2.11
CA LEU A 82 -13.76 24.98 -2.85
C LEU A 82 -14.76 25.10 -4.02
N VAL A 83 -15.74 26.01 -3.92
CA VAL A 83 -16.73 26.25 -4.99
C VAL A 83 -16.09 26.95 -6.19
N ASN A 84 -15.05 27.75 -5.96
CA ASN A 84 -14.35 28.54 -6.98
C ASN A 84 -13.22 27.78 -7.70
N MET A 85 -12.98 26.49 -7.38
CA MET A 85 -12.01 25.70 -8.14
C MET A 85 -12.47 25.56 -9.60
N PRO A 86 -11.59 25.84 -10.58
CA PRO A 86 -11.96 25.81 -11.99
C PRO A 86 -12.50 24.44 -12.36
N GLU A 87 -13.69 24.43 -12.97
CA GLU A 87 -14.21 23.24 -13.62
C GLU A 87 -13.37 22.98 -14.87
N GLN A 88 -13.02 21.71 -15.07
CA GLN A 88 -12.26 21.32 -16.24
C GLN A 88 -13.11 21.61 -17.49
N THR A 89 -12.55 22.41 -18.40
CA THR A 89 -13.14 22.58 -19.73
C THR A 89 -12.49 21.53 -20.62
N LEU A 90 -13.15 20.39 -20.80
CA LEU A 90 -12.70 19.40 -21.80
C LEU A 90 -13.43 19.67 -23.11
N LEU A 91 -12.66 19.78 -24.19
CA LEU A 91 -13.10 19.55 -25.56
C LEU A 91 -13.33 18.03 -25.74
N ASN A 92 -13.94 17.65 -26.86
CA ASN A 92 -14.59 16.37 -27.14
C ASN A 92 -13.72 15.11 -26.88
N GLN A 93 -13.64 14.64 -25.64
CA GLN A 93 -13.23 13.24 -25.40
C GLN A 93 -14.25 12.31 -26.06
N GLU A 94 -13.75 11.38 -26.88
CA GLU A 94 -14.53 10.32 -27.50
C GLU A 94 -15.40 9.64 -26.44
N ARG A 95 -16.70 9.58 -26.70
CA ARG A 95 -17.64 8.79 -25.90
C ARG A 95 -17.87 7.50 -26.66
N LEU A 96 -17.95 6.40 -25.94
CA LEU A 96 -18.46 5.16 -26.50
C LEU A 96 -19.88 5.42 -27.04
N PRO A 97 -20.18 5.05 -28.30
CA PRO A 97 -21.48 5.26 -28.93
C PRO A 97 -22.51 4.23 -28.42
N LEU A 98 -22.67 4.16 -27.10
CA LEU A 98 -23.53 3.22 -26.38
C LEU A 98 -24.52 3.97 -25.50
N ASN A 99 -25.76 3.49 -25.48
CA ASN A 99 -26.79 3.86 -24.51
C ASN A 99 -26.74 2.85 -23.37
N VAL A 100 -26.15 3.26 -22.25
CA VAL A 100 -25.95 2.37 -21.09
C VAL A 100 -26.91 2.76 -19.98
N GLY A 101 -27.79 1.83 -19.62
CA GLY A 101 -28.65 1.95 -18.45
C GLY A 101 -27.91 1.51 -17.19
N ILE A 102 -28.02 2.23 -16.08
CA ILE A 102 -27.31 1.89 -14.84
C ILE A 102 -28.18 1.99 -13.59
N VAL A 103 -28.09 0.97 -12.73
CA VAL A 103 -28.54 1.00 -11.33
C VAL A 103 -27.31 1.02 -10.43
N ALA A 104 -27.01 2.17 -9.82
CA ALA A 104 -25.79 2.36 -9.02
C ALA A 104 -25.97 3.40 -7.92
N ASP A 105 -25.01 3.49 -7.00
CA ASP A 105 -24.86 4.66 -6.13
C ASP A 105 -24.20 5.84 -6.88
N THR A 106 -24.18 7.01 -6.25
CA THR A 106 -23.60 8.23 -6.83
C THR A 106 -22.12 8.09 -7.18
N PHE A 107 -21.34 7.33 -6.42
CA PHE A 107 -19.90 7.19 -6.64
C PHE A 107 -19.63 6.47 -7.96
N LEU A 108 -20.25 5.31 -8.18
CA LEU A 108 -20.08 4.56 -9.42
C LEU A 108 -20.70 5.29 -10.63
N TYR A 109 -21.85 5.95 -10.45
CA TYR A 109 -22.46 6.74 -11.53
C TYR A 109 -21.53 7.86 -11.98
N ASP A 110 -21.01 8.65 -11.05
CA ASP A 110 -20.08 9.74 -11.35
C ASP A 110 -18.76 9.21 -11.95
N ALA A 111 -18.29 8.04 -11.51
CA ALA A 111 -17.10 7.39 -12.04
C ALA A 111 -17.20 6.96 -13.52
N LEU A 112 -18.42 6.73 -14.04
CA LEU A 112 -18.66 6.39 -15.45
C LEU A 112 -19.25 7.56 -16.26
N LYS A 113 -19.57 8.67 -15.58
CA LYS A 113 -20.32 9.78 -16.17
C LYS A 113 -19.55 10.41 -17.32
N GLY A 114 -20.19 10.37 -18.49
CA GLY A 114 -19.69 10.97 -19.71
C GLY A 114 -18.71 10.11 -20.49
N ALA A 115 -18.54 8.83 -20.13
CA ALA A 115 -17.90 7.80 -20.94
C ALA A 115 -18.79 7.35 -22.13
N CYS A 116 -20.10 7.40 -21.97
CA CYS A 116 -21.12 7.02 -22.96
C CYS A 116 -22.41 7.84 -22.73
N ASN A 117 -23.50 7.51 -23.43
CA ASN A 117 -24.83 7.98 -23.03
C ASN A 117 -25.32 7.18 -21.81
N LEU A 118 -24.94 7.64 -20.60
CA LEU A 118 -25.18 6.95 -19.33
C LEU A 118 -26.48 7.42 -18.66
N ILE A 119 -27.44 6.51 -18.51
CA ILE A 119 -28.80 6.81 -18.05
C ILE A 119 -29.07 6.07 -16.74
N TYR A 120 -29.37 6.81 -15.68
CA TYR A 120 -29.72 6.20 -14.39
C TYR A 120 -31.14 5.64 -14.41
N ILE A 121 -31.26 4.35 -14.15
CA ILE A 121 -32.52 3.62 -14.18
C ILE A 121 -33.27 3.83 -12.85
N ASN A 122 -34.41 4.50 -12.95
CA ASN A 122 -35.42 4.63 -11.90
C ASN A 122 -36.82 4.47 -12.52
N GLU A 123 -37.88 4.88 -11.81
CA GLU A 123 -39.26 4.77 -12.31
C GLU A 123 -39.47 5.38 -13.70
N LYS A 124 -38.78 6.49 -14.01
CA LYS A 124 -39.01 7.25 -15.24
C LYS A 124 -38.28 6.66 -16.44
N HIS A 125 -37.11 6.08 -16.22
CA HIS A 125 -36.23 5.64 -17.30
C HIS A 125 -36.21 4.11 -17.49
N LYS A 126 -36.96 3.34 -16.69
CA LYS A 126 -36.96 1.86 -16.78
C LYS A 126 -37.34 1.29 -18.15
N ASP A 127 -38.10 2.03 -18.95
CA ASP A 127 -38.62 1.60 -20.25
C ASP A 127 -37.83 2.15 -21.46
N GLU A 128 -36.71 2.85 -21.24
CA GLU A 128 -35.90 3.40 -22.33
C GLU A 128 -35.17 2.30 -23.15
N HIS A 129 -34.54 2.72 -24.25
CA HIS A 129 -33.72 1.86 -25.09
C HIS A 129 -32.28 1.81 -24.57
N TYR A 130 -31.77 0.60 -24.35
CA TYR A 130 -30.41 0.36 -23.84
C TYR A 130 -29.69 -0.66 -24.71
N ASP A 131 -28.43 -0.37 -25.01
CA ASP A 131 -27.50 -1.31 -25.64
C ASP A 131 -26.85 -2.25 -24.61
N LEU A 132 -26.75 -1.78 -23.36
CA LEU A 132 -26.24 -2.50 -22.19
C LEU A 132 -26.89 -1.97 -20.91
N VAL A 133 -27.21 -2.85 -19.97
CA VAL A 133 -27.58 -2.47 -18.60
C VAL A 133 -26.57 -2.97 -17.57
N ILE A 134 -26.11 -2.08 -16.70
CA ILE A 134 -25.24 -2.38 -15.56
C ILE A 134 -26.05 -2.25 -14.27
N VAL A 135 -26.14 -3.34 -13.50
CA VAL A 135 -26.72 -3.32 -12.15
C VAL A 135 -25.60 -3.53 -11.15
N ALA A 136 -25.30 -2.51 -10.35
CA ALA A 136 -24.28 -2.62 -9.31
C ALA A 136 -24.91 -3.03 -7.96
N SER A 137 -24.12 -3.68 -7.10
CA SER A 137 -24.50 -3.85 -5.70
C SER A 137 -24.63 -2.48 -5.00
N THR A 138 -25.88 -2.02 -4.84
CA THR A 138 -26.21 -0.71 -4.26
C THR A 138 -27.29 -0.83 -3.20
N TRP A 139 -27.23 0.02 -2.18
CA TRP A 139 -28.16 -0.01 -1.04
C TRP A 139 -29.39 0.88 -1.24
N LYS A 140 -29.22 2.02 -1.93
CA LYS A 140 -30.24 3.08 -2.06
C LYS A 140 -30.45 3.60 -3.49
N GLY A 141 -29.44 3.51 -4.34
CA GLY A 141 -29.43 4.29 -5.60
C GLY A 141 -29.11 5.77 -5.36
N ILE A 142 -29.05 6.56 -6.45
CA ILE A 142 -28.68 7.98 -6.44
C ILE A 142 -29.75 8.86 -5.78
N ASP A 143 -31.01 8.60 -6.13
CA ASP A 143 -32.20 9.36 -5.71
C ASP A 143 -32.97 8.69 -4.56
N GLY A 144 -32.43 7.60 -4.00
CA GLY A 144 -33.09 6.79 -2.98
C GLY A 144 -34.17 5.84 -3.52
N TYR A 145 -34.43 5.83 -4.83
CA TYR A 145 -35.49 5.00 -5.43
C TYR A 145 -35.29 3.50 -5.20
N TRP A 146 -34.03 3.04 -5.08
CA TRP A 146 -33.68 1.64 -4.84
C TRP A 146 -33.45 1.32 -3.35
N GLU A 147 -33.82 2.20 -2.43
CA GLU A 147 -33.71 1.95 -0.98
C GLU A 147 -34.53 0.73 -0.56
N GLY A 148 -33.85 -0.20 0.12
CA GLY A 148 -34.46 -1.45 0.61
C GLY A 148 -34.33 -2.64 -0.33
N ASN A 149 -33.73 -2.48 -1.52
CA ASN A 149 -33.55 -3.59 -2.47
C ASN A 149 -32.67 -4.73 -1.93
N THR A 150 -31.92 -4.54 -0.85
CA THR A 150 -31.13 -5.62 -0.21
C THR A 150 -31.98 -6.53 0.68
N ASN A 151 -33.22 -6.17 0.97
CA ASN A 151 -34.16 -7.02 1.67
C ASN A 151 -34.98 -7.83 0.66
N VAL A 152 -34.75 -9.15 0.63
CA VAL A 152 -35.39 -10.09 -0.32
C VAL A 152 -36.93 -10.11 -0.23
N TYR A 153 -37.50 -9.64 0.88
CA TYR A 153 -38.95 -9.56 1.08
C TYR A 153 -39.54 -8.21 0.66
N SER A 154 -38.71 -7.20 0.38
CA SER A 154 -39.16 -5.86 0.01
C SER A 154 -39.76 -5.83 -1.41
N GLU A 155 -40.71 -4.91 -1.64
CA GLU A 155 -41.22 -4.67 -2.99
C GLU A 155 -40.14 -4.14 -3.93
N LYS A 156 -39.13 -3.41 -3.42
CA LYS A 156 -38.01 -2.91 -4.22
C LYS A 156 -37.10 -4.01 -4.75
N TYR A 157 -36.83 -5.05 -3.97
CA TYR A 157 -36.11 -6.23 -4.45
C TYR A 157 -36.90 -6.94 -5.55
N LYS A 158 -38.22 -7.15 -5.35
CA LYS A 158 -39.09 -7.79 -6.34
C LYS A 158 -39.24 -6.94 -7.62
N GLU A 159 -39.28 -5.62 -7.48
CA GLU A 159 -39.29 -4.67 -8.59
C GLU A 159 -38.01 -4.77 -9.41
N LEU A 160 -36.84 -4.70 -8.77
CA LEU A 160 -35.55 -4.85 -9.47
C LEU A 160 -35.45 -6.20 -10.19
N LYS A 161 -35.90 -7.29 -9.54
CA LYS A 161 -35.93 -8.62 -10.17
C LYS A 161 -36.82 -8.68 -11.41
N ARG A 162 -38.01 -8.07 -11.35
CA ARG A 162 -38.93 -7.97 -12.50
C ARG A 162 -38.32 -7.14 -13.62
N LEU A 163 -37.64 -6.05 -13.27
CA LEU A 163 -36.97 -5.18 -14.23
C LEU A 163 -35.82 -5.89 -14.95
N VAL A 164 -34.98 -6.61 -14.20
CA VAL A 164 -33.93 -7.47 -14.76
C VAL A 164 -34.51 -8.48 -15.76
N LYS A 165 -35.61 -9.15 -15.39
CA LYS A 165 -36.29 -10.07 -16.30
C LYS A 165 -36.84 -9.38 -17.55
N ASN A 166 -37.39 -8.16 -17.43
CA ASN A 166 -37.86 -7.41 -18.58
C ASN A 166 -36.73 -7.08 -19.58
N PHE A 167 -35.54 -6.71 -19.09
CA PHE A 167 -34.38 -6.49 -19.96
C PHE A 167 -33.93 -7.78 -20.66
N GLN A 168 -33.94 -8.92 -19.96
CA GLN A 168 -33.65 -10.23 -20.55
C GLN A 168 -34.66 -10.63 -21.63
N ASP A 169 -35.95 -10.43 -21.37
CA ASP A 169 -37.02 -10.76 -22.32
C ASP A 169 -36.97 -9.85 -23.57
N ARG A 170 -36.29 -8.69 -23.48
CA ARG A 170 -35.98 -7.77 -24.59
C ARG A 170 -34.62 -8.03 -25.25
N GLU A 171 -33.93 -9.09 -24.85
CA GLU A 171 -32.58 -9.46 -25.34
C GLU A 171 -31.51 -8.37 -25.12
N ILE A 172 -31.68 -7.53 -24.10
CA ILE A 172 -30.70 -6.51 -23.74
C ILE A 172 -29.60 -7.16 -22.88
N PRO A 173 -28.31 -7.04 -23.25
CA PRO A 173 -27.21 -7.52 -22.42
C PRO A 173 -27.20 -6.85 -21.05
N ILE A 174 -27.12 -7.66 -19.99
CA ILE A 174 -27.11 -7.18 -18.61
C ILE A 174 -25.91 -7.73 -17.83
N VAL A 175 -25.27 -6.86 -17.06
CA VAL A 175 -24.14 -7.20 -16.18
C VAL A 175 -24.48 -6.89 -14.74
N PHE A 176 -24.12 -7.79 -13.82
CA PHE A 176 -24.11 -7.48 -12.40
C PHE A 176 -22.70 -7.13 -11.94
N PHE A 177 -22.49 -5.90 -11.48
CA PHE A 177 -21.21 -5.48 -10.90
C PHE A 177 -21.29 -5.53 -9.38
N ASN A 178 -20.79 -6.60 -8.78
CA ASN A 178 -20.67 -6.71 -7.35
C ASN A 178 -19.39 -6.03 -6.84
N LYS A 179 -19.52 -4.78 -6.43
CA LYS A 179 -18.44 -3.95 -5.88
C LYS A 179 -18.25 -4.06 -4.36
N GLU A 180 -19.03 -4.93 -3.72
CA GLU A 180 -19.11 -5.06 -2.25
C GLU A 180 -18.51 -6.38 -1.75
N ASP A 181 -17.96 -7.19 -2.65
CA ASP A 181 -17.23 -8.40 -2.30
C ASP A 181 -15.89 -8.06 -1.63
N PRO A 182 -15.43 -8.89 -0.68
CA PRO A 182 -16.10 -10.08 -0.13
C PRO A 182 -17.12 -9.77 0.99
N ILE A 183 -17.13 -8.55 1.53
CA ILE A 183 -17.83 -8.19 2.79
C ILE A 183 -19.33 -8.45 2.73
N ASN A 184 -19.98 -8.06 1.65
CA ASN A 184 -21.43 -8.15 1.51
C ASN A 184 -21.87 -9.19 0.47
N PHE A 185 -21.01 -10.16 0.15
CA PHE A 185 -21.34 -11.23 -0.80
C PHE A 185 -22.65 -11.93 -0.45
N GLU A 186 -22.83 -12.31 0.83
CA GLU A 186 -24.03 -13.04 1.28
C GLU A 186 -25.33 -12.26 1.04
N ILE A 187 -25.26 -10.93 1.00
CA ILE A 187 -26.41 -10.05 0.75
C ILE A 187 -26.73 -10.03 -0.76
N PHE A 188 -25.71 -9.93 -1.60
CA PHE A 188 -25.85 -9.70 -3.05
C PHE A 188 -25.75 -10.95 -3.92
N GLN A 189 -25.39 -12.11 -3.37
CA GLN A 189 -25.33 -13.38 -4.11
C GLN A 189 -26.68 -13.72 -4.76
N SER A 190 -27.78 -13.37 -4.11
CA SER A 190 -29.14 -13.61 -4.63
C SER A 190 -29.47 -12.75 -5.85
N HIS A 191 -28.94 -11.52 -5.91
CA HIS A 191 -29.02 -10.65 -7.09
C HIS A 191 -28.18 -11.21 -8.22
N ALA A 192 -26.94 -11.63 -7.95
CA ALA A 192 -26.02 -12.13 -8.96
C ALA A 192 -26.60 -13.30 -9.77
N GLN A 193 -27.38 -14.18 -9.14
CA GLN A 193 -28.05 -15.31 -9.80
C GLN A 193 -29.05 -14.93 -10.90
N TRP A 194 -29.44 -13.66 -11.00
CA TRP A 194 -30.33 -13.20 -12.06
C TRP A 194 -29.60 -12.89 -13.36
N PHE A 195 -28.27 -12.85 -13.33
CA PHE A 195 -27.44 -12.35 -14.43
C PHE A 195 -26.59 -13.47 -15.01
N GLU A 196 -26.41 -13.41 -16.33
CA GLU A 196 -25.48 -14.30 -17.03
C GLU A 196 -24.03 -13.85 -16.82
N TYR A 197 -23.80 -12.54 -16.79
CA TYR A 197 -22.50 -11.90 -16.65
C TYR A 197 -22.36 -11.25 -15.27
N VAL A 198 -21.32 -11.63 -14.53
CA VAL A 198 -20.98 -11.05 -13.23
C VAL A 198 -19.58 -10.47 -13.26
N ILE A 199 -19.44 -9.26 -12.75
CA ILE A 199 -18.17 -8.62 -12.49
C ILE A 199 -18.03 -8.49 -10.97
N THR A 200 -16.89 -8.91 -10.42
CA THR A 200 -16.57 -8.75 -8.99
C THR A 200 -15.27 -7.98 -8.83
N THR A 201 -15.13 -7.28 -7.71
CA THR A 201 -13.85 -6.64 -7.34
C THR A 201 -12.86 -7.62 -6.70
N GLU A 202 -13.32 -8.82 -6.32
CA GLU A 202 -12.51 -9.84 -5.62
C GLU A 202 -12.22 -11.07 -6.49
N GLN A 203 -10.95 -11.28 -6.81
CA GLN A 203 -10.45 -12.37 -7.65
C GLN A 203 -10.79 -13.75 -7.07
N GLU A 204 -10.67 -13.93 -5.75
CA GLU A 204 -11.00 -15.20 -5.11
C GLU A 204 -12.49 -15.56 -5.26
N PHE A 205 -13.35 -14.57 -5.50
CA PHE A 205 -14.79 -14.80 -5.67
C PHE A 205 -15.16 -15.20 -7.10
N VAL A 206 -14.25 -15.07 -8.07
CA VAL A 206 -14.49 -15.56 -9.44
C VAL A 206 -14.79 -17.06 -9.45
N SER A 207 -14.01 -17.86 -8.70
CA SER A 207 -14.29 -19.30 -8.56
C SER A 207 -15.55 -19.55 -7.73
N VAL A 208 -15.79 -18.77 -6.68
CA VAL A 208 -17.01 -18.87 -5.85
C VAL A 208 -18.28 -18.69 -6.71
N TYR A 209 -18.33 -17.68 -7.56
CA TYR A 209 -19.44 -17.46 -8.49
C TYR A 209 -19.61 -18.62 -9.48
N LYS A 210 -18.51 -19.12 -10.05
CA LYS A 210 -18.53 -20.22 -11.03
C LYS A 210 -18.94 -21.55 -10.41
N GLU A 211 -18.44 -21.88 -9.23
CA GLU A 211 -18.59 -23.19 -8.61
C GLU A 211 -19.85 -23.26 -7.72
N LYS A 212 -20.05 -22.27 -6.85
CA LYS A 212 -21.17 -22.27 -5.90
C LYS A 212 -22.45 -21.75 -6.53
N LEU A 213 -22.38 -20.65 -7.28
CA LEU A 213 -23.56 -20.04 -7.91
C LEU A 213 -23.78 -20.51 -9.35
N ARG A 214 -22.87 -21.30 -9.92
CA ARG A 214 -22.94 -21.87 -11.28
C ARG A 214 -23.05 -20.80 -12.38
N ILE A 215 -22.45 -19.63 -12.15
CA ILE A 215 -22.42 -18.53 -13.12
C ILE A 215 -21.15 -18.68 -13.97
N ALA A 216 -21.27 -19.02 -15.25
CA ALA A 216 -20.12 -19.32 -16.08
C ALA A 216 -19.28 -18.08 -16.45
N LYS A 217 -19.93 -16.94 -16.70
CA LYS A 217 -19.28 -15.72 -17.19
C LYS A 217 -19.04 -14.76 -16.03
N VAL A 218 -17.85 -14.89 -15.43
CA VAL A 218 -17.42 -14.07 -14.28
C VAL A 218 -16.03 -13.49 -14.55
N LYS A 219 -15.87 -12.18 -14.34
CA LYS A 219 -14.59 -11.44 -14.51
C LYS A 219 -14.29 -10.61 -13.26
N GLN A 220 -13.01 -10.50 -12.91
CA GLN A 220 -12.55 -9.56 -11.89
C GLN A 220 -12.20 -8.22 -12.54
N MET A 221 -12.64 -7.11 -11.95
CA MET A 221 -12.30 -5.76 -12.40
C MET A 221 -12.10 -4.81 -11.22
N GLN A 222 -11.24 -3.81 -11.41
CA GLN A 222 -11.05 -2.72 -10.45
C GLN A 222 -12.21 -1.72 -10.50
N PHE A 223 -12.25 -0.80 -9.53
CA PHE A 223 -13.20 0.30 -9.57
C PHE A 223 -12.86 1.27 -10.71
N PRO A 224 -13.86 1.80 -11.44
CA PRO A 224 -13.61 2.80 -12.46
C PRO A 224 -13.25 4.16 -11.83
N ILE A 225 -12.41 4.91 -12.53
CA ILE A 225 -12.12 6.31 -12.23
C ILE A 225 -12.50 7.20 -13.41
N ASN A 226 -13.08 8.37 -13.12
CA ASN A 226 -13.38 9.40 -14.08
C ASN A 226 -12.26 10.46 -14.11
N PRO A 227 -11.42 10.55 -15.17
CA PRO A 227 -10.41 11.60 -15.31
C PRO A 227 -10.99 13.01 -15.37
N ARG A 228 -12.32 13.17 -15.46
CA ARG A 228 -13.00 14.48 -15.37
C ARG A 228 -13.25 14.96 -13.95
N ILE A 229 -13.14 14.04 -12.98
CA ILE A 229 -13.43 14.29 -11.58
C ILE A 229 -12.16 14.05 -10.74
N HIS A 230 -11.50 12.91 -10.98
CA HIS A 230 -10.35 12.45 -10.21
C HIS A 230 -9.05 12.82 -10.93
N HIS A 231 -8.78 14.13 -11.04
CA HIS A 231 -7.63 14.66 -11.77
C HIS A 231 -6.85 15.71 -10.95
N PRO A 232 -5.58 15.97 -11.27
CA PRO A 232 -4.70 16.78 -10.43
C PRO A 232 -4.68 18.28 -10.80
N ILE A 233 -5.53 18.74 -11.73
CA ILE A 233 -5.56 20.16 -12.13
C ILE A 233 -5.97 21.01 -10.93
N ALA A 234 -5.18 22.04 -10.64
CA ALA A 234 -5.34 22.91 -9.48
C ALA A 234 -5.30 22.16 -8.12
N SER A 235 -4.73 20.94 -8.09
CA SER A 235 -4.45 20.27 -6.82
C SER A 235 -3.33 21.00 -6.07
N SER A 236 -3.48 21.11 -4.75
CA SER A 236 -2.44 21.57 -3.86
C SER A 236 -1.31 20.55 -3.83
N ARG A 237 -0.13 21.00 -4.21
CA ARG A 237 1.13 20.24 -4.21
C ARG A 237 2.13 20.80 -3.19
N ASP A 238 1.69 21.77 -2.39
CA ASP A 238 2.50 22.37 -1.35
C ASP A 238 2.47 21.47 -0.11
N VAL A 239 3.59 20.77 0.11
CA VAL A 239 3.75 19.83 1.21
C VAL A 239 4.20 20.50 2.51
N ALA A 240 4.60 21.78 2.47
CA ALA A 240 5.18 22.49 3.62
C ALA A 240 4.15 22.71 4.75
N ASP A 241 2.91 22.99 4.39
CA ASP A 241 1.81 23.27 5.32
C ASP A 241 1.28 22.03 6.07
N LYS A 242 1.70 20.81 5.67
CA LYS A 242 1.28 19.53 6.29
C LYS A 242 -0.23 19.38 6.49
N LYS A 243 -1.02 19.97 5.60
CA LYS A 243 -2.49 19.85 5.57
C LYS A 243 -2.87 18.44 5.16
N ILE A 244 -3.66 17.77 6.00
CA ILE A 244 -4.11 16.39 5.76
C ILE A 244 -5.60 16.23 6.02
N VAL A 245 -6.24 15.43 5.18
CA VAL A 245 -7.68 15.16 5.29
C VAL A 245 -8.02 13.68 5.44
N PHE A 246 -9.03 13.39 6.25
CA PHE A 246 -9.70 12.11 6.29
C PHE A 246 -11.19 12.27 5.98
N ALA A 247 -11.63 11.75 4.83
CA ALA A 247 -13.04 11.72 4.46
C ALA A 247 -13.60 10.30 4.68
N GLY A 248 -14.06 10.02 5.90
CA GLY A 248 -14.52 8.70 6.30
C GLY A 248 -15.28 8.73 7.63
N SER A 249 -16.02 7.65 7.89
CA SER A 249 -16.76 7.46 9.14
C SER A 249 -16.05 6.47 10.05
N TRP A 250 -16.23 6.68 11.36
CA TRP A 250 -15.96 5.66 12.36
C TRP A 250 -16.97 4.50 12.19
N LEU A 251 -16.53 3.25 12.36
CA LEU A 251 -17.39 2.08 12.16
C LEU A 251 -17.14 1.07 13.28
N ASP A 252 -17.91 1.14 14.37
CA ASP A 252 -17.72 0.26 15.56
C ASP A 252 -17.77 -1.23 15.22
N LYS A 253 -18.44 -1.62 14.13
CA LYS A 253 -18.54 -3.03 13.71
C LYS A 253 -17.23 -3.62 13.16
N TYR A 254 -16.23 -2.79 12.87
CA TYR A 254 -14.94 -3.22 12.32
C TYR A 254 -13.82 -2.78 13.28
N GLU A 255 -13.59 -3.57 14.32
CA GLU A 255 -12.64 -3.26 15.39
C GLU A 255 -11.21 -3.02 14.87
N GLU A 256 -10.71 -3.89 13.98
CA GLU A 256 -9.39 -3.74 13.38
C GLU A 256 -9.28 -2.44 12.55
N ARG A 257 -10.32 -2.12 11.77
CA ARG A 257 -10.36 -0.87 10.99
C ARG A 257 -10.39 0.36 11.90
N ALA A 258 -11.10 0.29 13.02
CA ALA A 258 -11.15 1.37 14.00
C ALA A 258 -9.78 1.58 14.67
N ALA A 259 -9.09 0.49 15.03
CA ALA A 259 -7.72 0.54 15.55
C ALA A 259 -6.75 1.14 14.52
N ASP A 260 -6.84 0.75 13.25
CA ASP A 260 -6.02 1.30 12.17
C ASP A 260 -6.27 2.81 11.97
N ILE A 261 -7.53 3.27 12.01
CA ILE A 261 -7.85 4.71 11.97
C ILE A 261 -7.20 5.43 13.16
N GLN A 262 -7.35 4.88 14.36
CA GLN A 262 -6.79 5.46 15.57
C GLN A 262 -5.27 5.62 15.46
N THR A 263 -4.55 4.58 15.05
CA THR A 263 -3.09 4.59 14.86
C THR A 263 -2.65 5.73 13.93
N ILE A 264 -3.31 5.88 12.77
CA ILE A 264 -2.94 6.91 11.79
C ILE A 264 -3.25 8.30 12.33
N LEU A 265 -4.46 8.52 12.87
CA LEU A 265 -4.87 9.83 13.39
C LEU A 265 -4.00 10.27 14.57
N GLU A 266 -3.66 9.36 15.49
CA GLU A 266 -2.73 9.65 16.59
C GLU A 266 -1.36 10.04 16.07
N GLY A 267 -0.82 9.33 15.06
CA GLY A 267 0.48 9.68 14.46
C GLY A 267 0.47 11.07 13.82
N VAL A 268 -0.61 11.43 13.14
CA VAL A 268 -0.81 12.75 12.54
C VAL A 268 -0.89 13.85 13.61
N ILE A 269 -1.67 13.63 14.67
CA ILE A 269 -1.83 14.59 15.78
C ILE A 269 -0.53 14.76 16.55
N GLN A 270 0.19 13.68 16.85
CA GLN A 270 1.47 13.72 17.59
C GLN A 270 2.59 14.46 16.84
N ASN A 271 2.43 14.68 15.53
CA ASN A 271 3.40 15.37 14.69
C ASN A 271 2.94 16.76 14.25
N ASP A 272 1.88 17.30 14.88
CA ASP A 272 1.34 18.66 14.64
C ASP A 272 0.90 18.92 13.19
N TRP A 273 0.37 17.91 12.50
CA TRP A 273 -0.19 18.08 11.16
C TRP A 273 -1.59 18.71 11.23
N ASP A 274 -1.95 19.53 10.23
CA ASP A 274 -3.25 20.18 10.16
C ASP A 274 -4.32 19.20 9.66
N LEU A 275 -4.87 18.41 10.59
CA LEU A 275 -5.83 17.34 10.32
C LEU A 275 -7.28 17.82 10.24
N THR A 276 -7.98 17.54 9.15
CA THR A 276 -9.43 17.75 9.05
C THR A 276 -10.15 16.44 8.75
N ILE A 277 -11.24 16.14 9.48
CA ILE A 277 -12.05 14.92 9.32
C ILE A 277 -13.44 15.28 8.78
N TYR A 278 -13.82 14.72 7.65
CA TYR A 278 -15.16 14.86 7.05
C TYR A 278 -15.94 13.54 7.20
N ASP A 279 -16.87 13.51 8.16
CA ASP A 279 -17.73 12.34 8.40
C ASP A 279 -19.10 12.47 7.72
N ARG A 280 -19.32 11.73 6.64
CA ARG A 280 -20.62 11.67 5.93
C ARG A 280 -21.79 11.21 6.82
N ASN A 281 -21.52 10.45 7.89
CA ASN A 281 -22.56 9.91 8.77
C ASN A 281 -22.81 10.80 10.00
N LEU A 282 -22.15 11.96 10.11
CA LEU A 282 -22.20 12.79 11.31
C LEU A 282 -23.64 13.14 11.70
N TRP A 283 -24.44 13.60 10.74
CA TRP A 283 -25.83 14.01 10.98
C TRP A 283 -26.80 12.84 11.21
N THR A 284 -26.37 11.60 10.98
CA THR A 284 -27.21 10.42 11.29
C THR A 284 -27.34 10.22 12.80
N ASN A 285 -26.37 10.72 13.58
CA ASN A 285 -26.30 10.60 15.03
C ASN A 285 -26.56 9.15 15.52
N LYS A 286 -25.95 8.17 14.85
CA LYS A 286 -25.97 6.79 15.31
C LYS A 286 -24.66 6.52 16.05
N LYS A 287 -24.75 5.97 17.26
CA LYS A 287 -23.59 5.65 18.12
C LYS A 287 -22.47 4.93 17.35
N LYS A 288 -22.85 3.93 16.56
CA LYS A 288 -21.95 3.11 15.73
C LYS A 288 -21.09 3.86 14.70
N TYR A 289 -21.34 5.16 14.49
CA TYR A 289 -20.61 6.02 13.56
C TYR A 289 -19.83 7.15 14.24
N GLN A 290 -19.88 7.24 15.57
CA GLN A 290 -19.26 8.35 16.29
C GLN A 290 -17.78 8.10 16.54
N PHE A 291 -16.96 9.09 16.23
CA PHE A 291 -15.54 9.06 16.57
C PHE A 291 -15.32 9.16 18.09
N PRO A 292 -14.22 8.58 18.61
CA PRO A 292 -13.74 8.82 19.96
C PRO A 292 -13.57 10.31 20.30
N ALA A 293 -13.70 10.66 21.58
CA ALA A 293 -13.70 12.05 22.05
C ALA A 293 -12.43 12.82 21.67
N ALA A 294 -11.28 12.13 21.60
CA ALA A 294 -9.99 12.70 21.23
C ALA A 294 -9.95 13.30 19.82
N PHE A 295 -10.80 12.82 18.90
CA PHE A 295 -10.81 13.25 17.50
C PHE A 295 -11.84 14.34 17.19
N LEU A 296 -12.74 14.62 18.14
CA LEU A 296 -13.80 15.61 18.01
C LEU A 296 -13.31 17.00 17.54
N PRO A 297 -12.21 17.57 18.05
CA PRO A 297 -11.68 18.87 17.61
C PRO A 297 -11.32 18.96 16.12
N TYR A 298 -11.16 17.81 15.44
CA TYR A 298 -10.73 17.75 14.04
C TYR A 298 -11.89 17.54 13.05
N ILE A 299 -13.12 17.35 13.53
CA ILE A 299 -14.27 17.02 12.69
C ILE A 299 -14.90 18.29 12.10
N ALA A 300 -15.03 18.32 10.78
CA ALA A 300 -15.70 19.34 9.99
C ALA A 300 -17.10 18.89 9.54
N ALA A 301 -17.89 19.85 9.04
CA ALA A 301 -19.22 19.57 8.50
C ALA A 301 -19.15 18.65 7.26
N PRO A 302 -20.02 17.63 7.13
CA PRO A 302 -19.99 16.74 5.98
C PRO A 302 -20.21 17.47 4.66
N LEU A 303 -19.53 16.97 3.62
CA LEU A 303 -19.61 17.52 2.27
C LEU A 303 -20.46 16.62 1.36
N SER A 304 -21.00 17.23 0.30
CA SER A 304 -21.55 16.50 -0.83
C SER A 304 -20.45 15.70 -1.53
N HIS A 305 -20.83 14.74 -2.38
CA HIS A 305 -19.86 13.95 -3.15
C HIS A 305 -18.92 14.85 -3.97
N MET A 306 -19.47 15.76 -4.77
CA MET A 306 -18.69 16.66 -5.61
C MET A 306 -17.78 17.59 -4.81
N ASN A 307 -18.28 18.14 -3.68
CA ASN A 307 -17.45 18.98 -2.82
C ASN A 307 -16.34 18.17 -2.14
N THR A 308 -16.56 16.88 -1.86
CA THR A 308 -15.52 15.98 -1.33
C THR A 308 -14.41 15.79 -2.36
N MET A 309 -14.74 15.66 -3.65
CA MET A 309 -13.73 15.53 -4.72
C MET A 309 -12.92 16.83 -4.87
N LYS A 310 -13.58 17.99 -4.90
CA LYS A 310 -12.89 19.29 -4.93
C LYS A 310 -12.01 19.51 -3.69
N MET A 311 -12.52 19.13 -2.52
CA MET A 311 -11.80 19.20 -1.25
C MET A 311 -10.52 18.37 -1.30
N HIS A 312 -10.54 17.11 -1.75
CA HIS A 312 -9.34 16.28 -1.76
C HIS A 312 -8.19 16.89 -2.58
N ARG A 313 -8.51 17.55 -3.70
CA ARG A 313 -7.50 18.28 -4.50
C ARG A 313 -6.89 19.44 -3.73
N ALA A 314 -7.61 20.07 -2.81
CA ALA A 314 -7.06 21.16 -2.01
C ALA A 314 -6.03 20.70 -0.95
N TYR A 315 -5.87 19.40 -0.74
CA TYR A 315 -4.97 18.84 0.26
C TYR A 315 -3.81 18.06 -0.39
N PRO A 316 -2.55 18.34 0.00
CA PRO A 316 -1.39 17.58 -0.47
C PRO A 316 -1.36 16.15 0.10
N PHE A 317 -1.97 15.95 1.28
CA PHE A 317 -2.00 14.68 2.01
C PHE A 317 -3.43 14.23 2.31
N ALA A 318 -3.67 12.92 2.28
CA ALA A 318 -4.93 12.34 2.75
C ALA A 318 -4.72 11.00 3.47
N ILE A 319 -5.73 10.61 4.23
CA ILE A 319 -5.82 9.31 4.91
C ILE A 319 -6.84 8.44 4.18
N ASN A 320 -6.45 7.20 3.88
CA ASN A 320 -7.36 6.13 3.47
C ASN A 320 -7.28 4.97 4.45
N VAL A 321 -8.39 4.28 4.71
CA VAL A 321 -8.37 3.05 5.52
C VAL A 321 -9.21 1.98 4.84
N ASN A 322 -8.55 0.87 4.49
CA ASN A 322 -9.13 -0.31 3.88
C ASN A 322 -9.78 -1.19 4.96
N THR A 323 -11.02 -1.61 4.71
CA THR A 323 -11.68 -2.62 5.55
C THR A 323 -11.16 -4.02 5.25
N ILE A 324 -10.79 -4.30 4.00
CA ILE A 324 -10.17 -5.56 3.57
C ILE A 324 -8.67 -5.32 3.45
N LYS A 325 -7.87 -6.04 4.25
CA LYS A 325 -6.41 -5.85 4.30
C LYS A 325 -5.67 -6.88 3.47
N TYR A 326 -6.13 -8.13 3.43
CA TYR A 326 -5.31 -9.21 2.88
C TYR A 326 -5.71 -9.67 1.47
N SER A 327 -6.60 -8.94 0.79
CA SER A 327 -6.98 -9.25 -0.59
C SER A 327 -5.91 -8.82 -1.59
N GLN A 328 -5.64 -9.70 -2.56
CA GLN A 328 -4.74 -9.43 -3.69
C GLN A 328 -5.38 -8.61 -4.81
N SER A 329 -6.68 -8.30 -4.74
CA SER A 329 -7.42 -7.63 -5.82
C SER A 329 -8.36 -6.52 -5.35
N MET A 330 -8.86 -6.62 -4.11
CA MET A 330 -9.81 -5.68 -3.51
C MET A 330 -9.10 -4.68 -2.59
N CYS A 331 -9.33 -3.39 -2.86
CA CYS A 331 -8.99 -2.27 -1.99
C CYS A 331 -10.10 -1.20 -2.02
N ALA A 332 -10.02 -0.19 -1.15
CA ALA A 332 -10.99 0.89 -1.15
C ALA A 332 -10.93 1.73 -2.44
N ASN A 333 -12.07 2.06 -3.06
CA ASN A 333 -12.13 2.91 -4.26
C ASN A 333 -11.35 4.24 -4.11
N ARG A 334 -11.35 4.77 -2.88
CA ARG A 334 -10.67 6.01 -2.51
C ARG A 334 -9.16 5.99 -2.79
N ILE A 335 -8.53 4.81 -2.88
CA ILE A 335 -7.15 4.66 -3.35
C ILE A 335 -7.00 5.25 -4.75
N PHE A 336 -7.81 4.78 -5.71
CA PHE A 336 -7.71 5.20 -7.11
C PHE A 336 -8.09 6.67 -7.29
N GLU A 337 -9.16 7.12 -6.62
CA GLU A 337 -9.63 8.51 -6.65
C GLU A 337 -8.53 9.50 -6.22
N LEU A 338 -7.87 9.25 -5.08
CA LEU A 338 -6.87 10.15 -4.51
C LEU A 338 -5.53 10.11 -5.26
N GLN A 339 -5.13 8.93 -5.75
CA GLN A 339 -3.94 8.81 -6.59
C GLN A 339 -4.12 9.57 -7.91
N GLY A 340 -5.29 9.48 -8.56
CA GLY A 340 -5.60 10.27 -9.76
C GLY A 340 -5.62 11.79 -9.53
N MET A 341 -5.94 12.23 -8.31
CA MET A 341 -5.89 13.65 -7.90
C MET A 341 -4.48 14.14 -7.51
N GLY A 342 -3.48 13.26 -7.48
CA GLY A 342 -2.11 13.62 -7.10
C GLY A 342 -1.91 13.82 -5.60
N VAL A 343 -2.70 13.17 -4.75
CA VAL A 343 -2.62 13.29 -3.28
C VAL A 343 -1.66 12.24 -2.71
N PHE A 344 -0.79 12.64 -1.80
CA PHE A 344 0.11 11.71 -1.09
C PHE A 344 -0.67 11.00 0.03
N LEU A 345 -0.73 9.68 -0.03
CA LEU A 345 -1.68 8.91 0.78
C LEU A 345 -1.01 8.18 1.94
N LEU A 346 -1.58 8.33 3.13
CA LEU A 346 -1.33 7.49 4.30
C LEU A 346 -2.43 6.45 4.40
N SER A 347 -2.08 5.18 4.55
CA SER A 347 -3.04 4.08 4.62
C SER A 347 -2.64 3.01 5.63
N ASN A 348 -3.62 2.26 6.12
CA ASN A 348 -3.36 0.96 6.71
C ASN A 348 -2.90 -0.04 5.64
N TYR A 349 -2.33 -1.16 6.08
CA TYR A 349 -1.88 -2.21 5.17
C TYR A 349 -3.03 -2.77 4.32
N ASN A 350 -2.78 -2.89 3.01
CA ASN A 350 -3.58 -3.72 2.10
C ASN A 350 -2.66 -4.42 1.09
N THR A 351 -2.86 -5.72 0.84
CA THR A 351 -2.00 -6.54 -0.04
C THR A 351 -1.99 -6.03 -1.48
N PHE A 352 -3.15 -5.74 -2.07
CA PHE A 352 -3.23 -5.16 -3.42
C PHE A 352 -2.49 -3.81 -3.51
N VAL A 353 -2.71 -2.93 -2.53
CA VAL A 353 -2.07 -1.61 -2.45
C VAL A 353 -0.55 -1.75 -2.31
N ASN A 354 -0.06 -2.66 -1.48
CA ASN A 354 1.39 -2.88 -1.33
C ASN A 354 2.05 -3.28 -2.66
N ALA A 355 1.41 -4.20 -3.40
CA ALA A 355 1.97 -4.74 -4.62
C ALA A 355 1.89 -3.76 -5.81
N HIS A 356 0.78 -3.03 -5.95
CA HIS A 356 0.51 -2.21 -7.14
C HIS A 356 0.72 -0.72 -6.91
N TYR A 357 0.63 -0.25 -5.67
CA TYR A 357 0.80 1.15 -5.27
C TYR A 357 1.78 1.29 -4.09
N PRO A 358 3.00 0.72 -4.15
CA PRO A 358 3.97 0.78 -3.05
C PRO A 358 4.37 2.21 -2.68
N GLN A 359 4.13 3.20 -3.55
CA GLN A 359 4.31 4.62 -3.25
C GLN A 359 3.34 5.15 -2.19
N ILE A 360 2.26 4.45 -1.85
CA ILE A 360 1.37 4.79 -0.75
C ILE A 360 2.03 4.45 0.58
N GLN A 361 2.09 5.41 1.50
CA GLN A 361 2.73 5.23 2.79
C GLN A 361 1.86 4.37 3.71
N MET A 362 2.39 3.22 4.11
CA MET A 362 1.74 2.37 5.10
C MET A 362 2.13 2.81 6.51
N VAL A 363 1.15 2.82 7.41
CA VAL A 363 1.35 3.19 8.81
C VAL A 363 0.97 1.99 9.68
N PHE A 364 1.94 1.45 10.40
CA PHE A 364 1.77 0.33 11.34
C PHE A 364 1.75 0.81 12.78
N GLU A 365 2.43 1.93 13.07
CA GLU A 365 2.44 2.60 14.36
C GLU A 365 2.43 4.13 14.21
N PRO A 366 1.98 4.89 15.23
CA PRO A 366 1.89 6.35 15.14
C PRO A 366 3.23 7.02 14.78
N LYS A 367 4.34 6.41 15.17
CA LYS A 367 5.70 6.90 14.92
C LYS A 367 6.10 6.85 13.45
N ASP A 368 5.45 6.05 12.61
CA ASP A 368 5.74 6.00 11.17
C ASP A 368 5.45 7.33 10.48
N VAL A 369 4.45 8.10 10.96
CA VAL A 369 4.10 9.42 10.42
C VAL A 369 5.25 10.42 10.59
N LYS A 370 6.02 10.31 11.68
CA LYS A 370 7.16 11.18 11.97
C LYS A 370 8.25 11.11 10.89
N LYS A 371 8.41 9.95 10.25
CA LYS A 371 9.41 9.75 9.18
C LYS A 371 9.10 10.60 7.95
N ILE A 372 7.81 10.77 7.64
CA ILE A 372 7.37 11.55 6.47
C ILE A 372 7.82 13.01 6.56
N ASN A 373 7.93 13.57 7.78
CA ASN A 373 8.43 14.93 8.00
C ASN A 373 9.89 15.14 7.54
N ARG A 374 10.67 14.07 7.35
CA ARG A 374 12.06 14.12 6.89
C ARG A 374 12.23 13.77 5.42
N LEU A 375 11.15 13.38 4.73
CA LEU A 375 11.23 13.14 3.30
C LEU A 375 11.43 14.46 2.56
N ASP A 376 12.37 14.44 1.63
CA ASP A 376 12.54 15.54 0.69
C ASP A 376 11.22 15.77 -0.08
N PRO A 377 10.71 17.01 -0.18
CA PRO A 377 9.53 17.34 -0.97
C PRO A 377 9.54 16.77 -2.40
N VAL A 378 10.72 16.65 -3.02
CA VAL A 378 10.89 16.05 -4.36
C VAL A 378 10.42 14.60 -4.38
N LEU A 379 10.75 13.81 -3.36
CA LEU A 379 10.33 12.41 -3.26
C LEU A 379 8.81 12.28 -3.06
N ILE A 380 8.20 13.22 -2.33
CA ILE A 380 6.74 13.27 -2.14
C ILE A 380 6.06 13.60 -3.47
N LYS A 381 6.53 14.64 -4.18
CA LYS A 381 5.99 15.02 -5.49
C LYS A 381 6.16 13.92 -6.53
N ARG A 382 7.31 13.23 -6.52
CA ARG A 382 7.59 12.06 -7.36
C ARG A 382 6.57 10.95 -7.09
N ALA A 383 6.35 10.58 -5.83
CA ALA A 383 5.35 9.58 -5.44
C ALA A 383 3.93 9.95 -5.86
N GLN A 384 3.54 11.22 -5.72
CA GLN A 384 2.24 11.71 -6.17
C GLN A 384 2.10 11.62 -7.71
N SER A 385 3.14 12.00 -8.47
CA SER A 385 3.14 11.89 -9.94
C SER A 385 3.08 10.43 -10.41
N ILE A 386 3.79 9.51 -9.76
CA ILE A 386 3.68 8.06 -10.00
C ILE A 386 2.25 7.56 -9.75
N GLY A 387 1.59 8.05 -8.70
CA GLY A 387 0.19 7.76 -8.42
C GLY A 387 -0.74 8.17 -9.56
N ILE A 388 -0.56 9.39 -10.09
CA ILE A 388 -1.33 9.90 -11.24
C ILE A 388 -1.09 9.01 -12.46
N GLN A 389 0.18 8.71 -12.78
CA GLN A 389 0.55 7.87 -13.93
C GLN A 389 -0.12 6.50 -13.86
N LYS A 390 0.00 5.82 -12.72
CA LYS A 390 -0.61 4.49 -12.52
C LYS A 390 -2.11 4.52 -12.72
N VAL A 391 -2.80 5.53 -12.23
CA VAL A 391 -4.26 5.61 -12.36
C VAL A 391 -4.67 5.97 -13.78
N MET A 392 -4.07 7.01 -14.37
CA MET A 392 -4.47 7.54 -15.68
C MET A 392 -4.15 6.62 -16.84
N LEU A 393 -3.06 5.85 -16.74
CA LEU A 393 -2.62 4.90 -17.77
C LEU A 393 -3.13 3.46 -17.53
N SER A 394 -3.89 3.23 -16.45
CA SER A 394 -4.47 1.90 -16.15
C SER A 394 -5.76 1.62 -16.91
N THR A 395 -6.18 0.36 -16.92
CA THR A 395 -7.51 -0.05 -17.40
C THR A 395 -8.68 0.44 -16.54
N ALA A 396 -8.42 1.12 -15.42
CA ALA A 396 -9.46 1.62 -14.52
C ALA A 396 -10.11 2.92 -15.01
N HIS A 397 -9.55 3.64 -16.00
CA HIS A 397 -10.21 4.85 -16.48
C HIS A 397 -11.55 4.53 -17.17
N GLN A 398 -12.55 5.39 -16.97
CA GLN A 398 -13.95 5.12 -17.27
C GLN A 398 -14.25 4.57 -18.67
N LEU A 399 -13.55 5.07 -19.70
CA LEU A 399 -13.72 4.63 -21.09
C LEU A 399 -13.22 3.20 -21.28
N LYS A 400 -11.98 2.91 -20.86
CA LYS A 400 -11.39 1.58 -20.96
C LYS A 400 -12.13 0.56 -20.08
N TRP A 401 -12.58 0.97 -18.90
CA TRP A 401 -13.39 0.13 -18.04
C TRP A 401 -14.70 -0.28 -18.73
N LEU A 402 -15.42 0.68 -19.33
CA LEU A 402 -16.68 0.37 -20.03
C LEU A 402 -16.46 -0.42 -21.33
N ASP A 403 -15.36 -0.17 -22.03
CA ASP A 403 -14.91 -0.97 -23.17
C ASP A 403 -14.61 -2.42 -22.74
N ASP A 404 -13.91 -2.63 -21.62
CA ASP A 404 -13.65 -3.96 -21.05
C ASP A 404 -14.92 -4.71 -20.64
N VAL A 405 -15.94 -3.99 -20.16
CA VAL A 405 -17.27 -4.57 -19.90
C VAL A 405 -17.94 -4.95 -21.21
N SER A 406 -17.91 -4.06 -22.21
CA SER A 406 -18.55 -4.26 -23.52
C SER A 406 -17.94 -5.48 -24.25
N GLN A 407 -16.61 -5.60 -24.26
CA GLN A 407 -15.92 -6.76 -24.82
C GLN A 407 -16.22 -8.04 -24.04
N PHE A 408 -16.28 -7.97 -22.70
CA PHE A 408 -16.58 -9.14 -21.86
C PHE A 408 -17.97 -9.72 -22.15
N ILE A 409 -18.94 -8.89 -22.52
CA ILE A 409 -20.30 -9.31 -22.90
C ILE A 409 -20.47 -9.56 -24.41
N GLY A 410 -19.41 -9.41 -25.20
CA GLY A 410 -19.42 -9.68 -26.64
C GLY A 410 -19.93 -8.54 -27.53
N LEU A 411 -20.04 -7.31 -27.02
CA LEU A 411 -20.32 -6.14 -27.84
C LEU A 411 -19.01 -5.68 -28.51
N SER A 412 -19.10 -5.31 -29.80
CA SER A 412 -17.99 -4.68 -30.49
C SER A 412 -17.84 -3.24 -30.01
N SER A 413 -16.79 -2.94 -29.28
CA SER A 413 -16.40 -1.58 -28.96
C SER A 413 -14.94 -1.37 -29.34
N GLN A 414 -14.67 -0.20 -29.92
CA GLN A 414 -13.33 0.35 -30.05
C GLN A 414 -13.34 1.62 -29.22
N SER A 415 -12.52 1.73 -28.18
CA SER A 415 -12.18 3.05 -27.66
C SER A 415 -10.80 3.12 -27.03
N SER A 416 -10.23 4.31 -27.20
CA SER A 416 -9.16 4.94 -26.43
C SER A 416 -7.81 4.21 -26.45
N ASN A 417 -7.02 4.50 -27.48
CA ASN A 417 -5.59 4.26 -27.44
C ASN A 417 -4.94 5.26 -26.48
N LEU A 418 -3.98 4.79 -25.69
CA LEU A 418 -3.10 5.65 -24.90
C LEU A 418 -2.23 6.49 -25.86
N PRO A 419 -1.71 7.66 -25.44
CA PRO A 419 -0.91 8.55 -26.29
C PRO A 419 0.34 7.86 -26.86
N GLU A 420 0.43 7.65 -28.17
CA GLU A 420 1.70 7.23 -28.79
C GLU A 420 2.62 8.44 -28.93
N ILE A 421 3.82 8.36 -28.32
CA ILE A 421 4.77 9.49 -28.28
C ILE A 421 5.99 9.19 -29.17
N THR A 422 6.26 10.06 -30.14
CA THR A 422 7.52 10.05 -30.88
C THR A 422 8.56 10.96 -30.22
N VAL A 423 9.70 10.40 -29.87
CA VAL A 423 10.88 11.14 -29.39
C VAL A 423 11.80 11.42 -30.56
N VAL A 424 12.12 12.70 -30.76
CA VAL A 424 13.05 13.15 -31.79
C VAL A 424 14.41 13.42 -31.16
N ILE A 425 15.44 12.76 -31.68
CA ILE A 425 16.84 13.03 -31.32
C ILE A 425 17.52 13.58 -32.58
N GLU A 426 17.85 14.87 -32.56
CA GLU A 426 18.21 15.62 -33.78
C GLU A 426 19.58 15.24 -34.34
N GLU A 427 20.54 15.00 -33.44
CA GLU A 427 21.92 14.66 -33.75
C GLU A 427 22.24 13.27 -33.21
N PRO A 428 23.32 12.60 -33.66
CA PRO A 428 23.80 11.36 -33.06
C PRO A 428 24.20 11.56 -31.57
N ASP A 429 23.23 11.41 -30.68
CA ASP A 429 23.40 11.56 -29.23
C ASP A 429 23.14 10.22 -28.53
N THR A 430 24.23 9.52 -28.22
CA THR A 430 24.19 8.20 -27.56
C THR A 430 23.55 8.27 -26.18
N LYS A 431 23.79 9.34 -25.42
CA LYS A 431 23.25 9.47 -24.06
C LYS A 431 21.74 9.74 -24.11
N ALA A 432 21.28 10.58 -25.04
CA ALA A 432 19.85 10.78 -25.27
C ALA A 432 19.15 9.47 -25.67
N MET A 433 19.79 8.67 -26.53
CA MET A 433 19.27 7.36 -26.92
C MET A 433 19.20 6.38 -25.75
N GLU A 434 20.23 6.33 -24.90
CA GLU A 434 20.21 5.52 -23.66
C GLU A 434 19.07 5.94 -22.72
N MET A 435 18.85 7.24 -22.53
CA MET A 435 17.74 7.77 -21.73
C MET A 435 16.37 7.47 -22.36
N PHE A 436 16.27 7.47 -23.69
CA PHE A 436 15.06 7.04 -24.42
C PHE A 436 14.77 5.56 -24.18
N GLU A 437 15.75 4.67 -24.37
CA GLU A 437 15.59 3.23 -24.14
C GLU A 437 15.21 2.93 -22.68
N ALA A 438 15.76 3.70 -21.74
CA ALA A 438 15.46 3.62 -20.31
C ALA A 438 14.02 4.01 -19.93
N GLN A 439 13.26 4.71 -20.78
CA GLN A 439 11.90 5.12 -20.45
C GLN A 439 10.99 3.91 -20.20
N THR A 440 10.17 3.97 -19.15
CA THR A 440 9.19 2.95 -18.77
C THR A 440 7.92 2.97 -19.63
N TYR A 441 7.64 4.07 -20.33
CA TYR A 441 6.47 4.17 -21.19
C TYR A 441 6.64 3.33 -22.46
N GLU A 442 5.71 2.41 -22.71
CA GLU A 442 5.85 1.42 -23.79
C GLU A 442 5.47 1.96 -25.17
N LEU A 443 4.49 2.87 -25.25
CA LEU A 443 4.00 3.44 -26.52
C LEU A 443 4.87 4.62 -26.96
N LYS A 444 6.16 4.35 -27.13
CA LYS A 444 7.17 5.32 -27.55
C LYS A 444 7.87 4.84 -28.82
N THR A 445 8.24 5.78 -29.67
CA THR A 445 9.11 5.54 -30.84
C THR A 445 10.20 6.60 -30.88
N CYS A 446 11.36 6.29 -31.46
CA CYS A 446 12.44 7.24 -31.64
C CYS A 446 12.75 7.42 -33.13
N VAL A 447 12.93 8.66 -33.56
CA VAL A 447 13.29 9.02 -34.94
C VAL A 447 14.37 10.11 -34.97
N PRO A 448 15.23 10.16 -36.01
CA PRO A 448 16.06 11.33 -36.27
C PRO A 448 15.18 12.53 -36.66
N PHE A 449 15.73 13.75 -36.64
CA PHE A 449 14.98 14.96 -37.03
C PHE A 449 14.41 14.83 -38.45
N THR A 450 13.08 14.88 -38.56
CA THR A 450 12.31 14.78 -39.81
C THR A 450 10.99 15.54 -39.67
N ASP A 451 10.47 16.06 -40.78
CA ASP A 451 9.14 16.66 -40.84
C ASP A 451 8.02 15.58 -40.89
N ASP A 452 8.35 14.28 -41.05
CA ASP A 452 7.40 13.15 -41.11
C ASP A 452 7.18 12.48 -39.74
N ILE A 453 6.68 13.25 -38.75
CA ILE A 453 6.25 12.70 -37.46
C ILE A 453 4.83 12.14 -37.60
N ARG A 454 4.68 10.82 -37.47
CA ARG A 454 3.42 10.10 -37.77
C ARG A 454 2.46 9.96 -36.59
N THR A 455 2.92 10.21 -35.38
CA THR A 455 2.12 10.13 -34.16
C THR A 455 1.50 11.49 -33.84
N ASP A 456 0.40 11.46 -33.10
CA ASP A 456 -0.25 12.69 -32.63
C ASP A 456 0.60 13.44 -31.61
N TYR A 457 1.47 12.75 -30.86
CA TYR A 457 2.26 13.33 -29.79
C TYR A 457 3.76 13.19 -30.03
N TYR A 458 4.53 14.25 -29.79
CA TYR A 458 5.98 14.21 -29.96
C TYR A 458 6.75 15.11 -29.01
N THR A 459 8.03 14.79 -28.81
CA THR A 459 8.97 15.55 -27.95
C THR A 459 10.40 15.40 -28.43
N PHE A 460 11.34 16.06 -27.75
CA PHE A 460 12.75 16.08 -28.10
C PHE A 460 13.61 15.66 -26.93
N PHE A 461 14.58 14.78 -27.16
CA PHE A 461 15.59 14.42 -26.17
C PHE A 461 16.95 15.01 -26.56
N SER A 462 17.72 15.41 -25.56
CA SER A 462 19.11 15.89 -25.67
C SER A 462 19.86 15.49 -24.40
N SER A 463 21.15 15.21 -24.52
CA SER A 463 22.06 14.96 -23.39
C SER A 463 22.27 16.14 -22.44
N ASP A 464 21.77 17.33 -22.79
CA ASP A 464 21.76 18.53 -21.94
C ASP A 464 20.90 18.38 -20.68
N PHE A 465 19.93 17.48 -20.71
CA PHE A 465 19.04 17.17 -19.59
C PHE A 465 19.19 15.70 -19.19
N ASN A 466 18.90 15.38 -17.93
CA ASN A 466 18.74 14.00 -17.49
C ASN A 466 17.25 13.69 -17.31
N TYR A 467 16.73 12.81 -18.17
CA TYR A 467 15.34 12.35 -18.12
C TYR A 467 15.26 11.05 -17.32
N ASP A 468 14.54 11.06 -16.21
CA ASP A 468 14.32 9.84 -15.42
C ASP A 468 13.42 8.85 -16.21
N PRO A 469 13.44 7.54 -15.88
CA PRO A 469 12.67 6.52 -16.60
C PRO A 469 11.15 6.78 -16.72
N GLU A 470 10.56 7.56 -15.83
CA GLU A 470 9.12 7.86 -15.80
C GLU A 470 8.75 9.15 -16.53
N TYR A 471 9.71 9.84 -17.15
CA TYR A 471 9.51 11.15 -17.77
C TYR A 471 8.39 11.13 -18.83
N LEU A 472 8.42 10.21 -19.80
CA LEU A 472 7.38 10.11 -20.82
C LEU A 472 6.02 9.69 -20.26
N SER A 473 6.01 8.78 -19.28
CA SER A 473 4.78 8.32 -18.60
C SER A 473 4.04 9.49 -17.94
N ASP A 474 4.79 10.45 -17.39
CA ASP A 474 4.22 11.65 -16.75
C ASP A 474 3.43 12.52 -17.74
N PHE A 475 3.97 12.71 -18.95
CA PHE A 475 3.28 13.45 -20.00
C PHE A 475 2.10 12.68 -20.59
N ALA A 476 2.27 11.40 -20.88
CA ALA A 476 1.18 10.55 -21.38
C ALA A 476 -0.02 10.58 -20.42
N ALA A 477 0.24 10.47 -19.11
CA ALA A 477 -0.79 10.57 -18.10
C ALA A 477 -1.47 11.96 -18.10
N ALA A 478 -0.72 13.02 -18.36
CA ALA A 478 -1.24 14.38 -18.38
C ALA A 478 -2.20 14.65 -19.55
N PHE A 479 -1.97 14.06 -20.71
CA PHE A 479 -2.93 14.12 -21.83
C PHE A 479 -4.23 13.36 -21.56
N MET A 480 -4.27 12.44 -20.58
CA MET A 480 -5.53 11.76 -20.20
C MET A 480 -6.51 12.67 -19.46
N TYR A 481 -6.02 13.75 -18.85
CA TYR A 481 -6.83 14.72 -18.10
C TYR A 481 -6.64 16.17 -18.57
N THR A 482 -5.94 16.41 -19.67
CA THR A 482 -5.83 17.74 -20.28
C THR A 482 -6.10 17.64 -21.76
N ASP A 483 -6.68 18.70 -22.31
CA ASP A 483 -6.87 18.84 -23.75
C ASP A 483 -6.17 20.13 -24.17
N VAL A 484 -4.92 19.98 -24.61
CA VAL A 484 -3.97 21.09 -24.83
C VAL A 484 -3.06 20.81 -26.02
N GLN A 485 -2.51 21.89 -26.58
CA GLN A 485 -1.53 21.82 -27.67
C GLN A 485 -0.18 21.29 -27.19
N PHE A 486 0.20 21.57 -25.95
CA PHE A 486 1.46 21.10 -25.38
C PHE A 486 1.38 20.97 -23.86
N ILE A 487 2.23 20.10 -23.33
CA ILE A 487 2.48 19.96 -21.90
C ILE A 487 3.97 20.19 -21.67
N THR A 488 4.34 21.00 -20.66
CA THR A 488 5.73 21.40 -20.40
C THR A 488 6.11 21.26 -18.92
N LYS A 489 7.39 21.12 -18.60
CA LYS A 489 7.90 21.09 -17.22
C LYS A 489 8.19 22.50 -16.70
N LYS A 490 7.76 22.81 -15.47
CA LYS A 490 8.02 24.08 -14.79
C LYS A 490 8.09 23.91 -13.27
N THR A 491 8.77 24.82 -12.57
CA THR A 491 8.97 24.75 -11.11
C THR A 491 7.66 24.77 -10.31
N GLU A 492 6.68 25.56 -10.74
CA GLU A 492 5.31 25.47 -10.21
C GLU A 492 4.43 24.88 -11.31
N GLY A 493 4.09 23.59 -11.17
CA GLY A 493 3.29 22.84 -12.13
C GLY A 493 1.79 22.85 -11.84
N TYR A 494 1.08 21.95 -12.50
CA TYR A 494 -0.36 21.67 -12.42
C TYR A 494 -1.28 22.87 -12.70
N ARG A 495 -0.86 23.71 -13.66
CA ARG A 495 -1.57 24.94 -14.07
C ARG A 495 -1.56 25.16 -15.57
N TRP A 496 -2.53 25.94 -16.05
CA TRP A 496 -2.60 26.38 -17.43
C TRP A 496 -1.51 27.40 -17.76
N VAL A 497 -0.95 27.32 -18.97
CA VAL A 497 0.08 28.22 -19.48
C VAL A 497 -0.23 28.61 -20.92
N SER A 498 0.27 29.78 -21.36
CA SER A 498 0.09 30.30 -22.72
C SER A 498 1.29 30.04 -23.64
N GLY A 499 2.35 29.41 -23.14
CA GLY A 499 3.57 29.11 -23.88
C GLY A 499 4.50 28.16 -23.13
N TYR A 500 5.54 27.67 -23.80
CA TYR A 500 6.61 26.84 -23.24
C TYR A 500 7.96 27.55 -23.37
N GLU A 501 8.88 27.24 -22.46
CA GLU A 501 10.22 27.86 -22.43
C GLU A 501 11.26 26.99 -23.15
N ASN A 502 11.15 25.67 -23.04
CA ASN A 502 12.11 24.73 -23.60
C ASN A 502 11.41 23.53 -24.27
N ARG A 503 11.67 23.33 -25.56
CA ARG A 503 11.13 22.21 -26.36
C ARG A 503 11.60 20.83 -25.89
N TYR A 504 12.79 20.71 -25.32
CA TYR A 504 13.31 19.46 -24.77
C TYR A 504 12.61 19.06 -23.46
N LEU A 505 11.89 20.00 -22.84
CA LEU A 505 11.08 19.78 -21.63
C LEU A 505 9.57 19.78 -21.92
N THR A 506 9.18 19.60 -23.18
CA THR A 506 7.81 19.79 -23.66
C THR A 506 7.38 18.67 -24.60
N VAL A 507 6.15 18.17 -24.42
CA VAL A 507 5.49 17.25 -25.36
C VAL A 507 4.38 18.01 -26.07
N PHE A 508 4.32 17.88 -27.39
CA PHE A 508 3.39 18.57 -28.28
C PHE A 508 2.31 17.62 -28.80
N ASN A 509 1.11 18.15 -29.05
CA ASN A 509 -0.01 17.48 -29.70
C ASN A 509 -0.25 18.11 -31.09
N GLN A 510 -0.13 17.31 -32.15
CA GLN A 510 -0.27 17.75 -33.54
C GLN A 510 -1.71 18.07 -33.95
N GLN A 511 -2.71 17.47 -33.29
CA GLN A 511 -4.12 17.60 -33.70
C GLN A 511 -4.74 18.95 -33.34
N HIS A 512 -4.03 19.78 -32.57
CA HIS A 512 -4.58 21.01 -32.01
C HIS A 512 -4.20 22.25 -32.84
N ASP A 513 -5.14 22.69 -33.67
CA ASP A 513 -5.04 23.95 -34.43
C ASP A 513 -5.74 25.10 -33.66
N ASN A 514 -5.04 26.23 -33.48
CA ASN A 514 -5.61 27.57 -33.20
C ASN A 514 -5.91 28.06 -31.76
N ASN A 515 -5.27 27.58 -30.69
CA ASN A 515 -5.15 28.39 -29.45
C ASN A 515 -3.86 28.00 -28.70
N GLN A 516 -3.01 28.97 -28.32
CA GLN A 516 -1.73 28.76 -27.61
C GLN A 516 -1.91 28.26 -26.15
N GLN A 517 -2.82 27.34 -25.88
CA GLN A 517 -3.11 26.85 -24.53
C GLN A 517 -2.32 25.56 -24.26
N GLY A 518 -1.47 25.61 -23.25
CA GLY A 518 -0.71 24.48 -22.73
C GLY A 518 -0.96 24.22 -21.25
N PHE A 519 -0.35 23.14 -20.75
CA PHE A 519 -0.39 22.78 -19.34
C PHE A 519 1.03 22.57 -18.79
N ALA A 520 1.30 23.05 -17.58
CA ALA A 520 2.58 22.85 -16.92
C ALA A 520 2.51 21.69 -15.92
N LEU A 521 3.51 20.81 -15.90
CA LEU A 521 3.77 19.83 -14.85
C LEU A 521 4.94 20.30 -13.97
N ASP A 522 5.05 19.74 -12.77
CA ASP A 522 6.22 19.98 -11.92
C ASP A 522 7.50 19.45 -12.60
N MET A 523 8.67 19.96 -12.18
CA MET A 523 10.00 19.48 -12.60
C MET A 523 10.33 18.04 -12.12
N THR A 524 9.33 17.22 -11.77
CA THR A 524 9.53 15.80 -11.46
C THR A 524 10.07 15.07 -12.69
N PHE A 525 10.98 14.12 -12.47
CA PHE A 525 11.57 13.26 -13.51
C PHE A 525 12.55 13.96 -14.46
N VAL A 526 13.05 15.15 -14.11
CA VAL A 526 14.04 15.90 -14.88
C VAL A 526 15.09 16.47 -13.95
N ASP A 527 16.37 16.18 -14.24
CA ASP A 527 17.52 16.69 -13.49
C ASP A 527 17.33 16.57 -11.96
N SER A 528 16.70 15.49 -11.52
CA SER A 528 16.24 15.29 -10.15
C SER A 528 17.37 15.41 -9.12
N LYS A 529 18.62 15.14 -9.53
CA LYS A 529 19.82 15.32 -8.70
C LYS A 529 20.01 16.76 -8.23
N ASN A 530 19.69 17.74 -9.07
CA ASN A 530 19.87 19.16 -8.73
C ASN A 530 18.83 19.65 -7.70
N GLN A 531 17.89 18.80 -7.31
CA GLN A 531 16.79 19.13 -6.41
C GLN A 531 16.97 18.56 -5.00
N ILE A 532 18.04 17.78 -4.74
CA ILE A 532 18.28 17.13 -3.44
C ILE A 532 19.50 17.75 -2.75
N GLU A 533 19.28 18.32 -1.57
CA GLU A 533 20.33 18.91 -0.72
C GLU A 533 20.71 17.95 0.42
N ALA A 534 21.68 17.05 0.20
CA ALA A 534 22.16 16.16 1.27
C ALA A 534 23.56 16.54 1.76
N GLU A 535 23.64 17.13 2.97
CA GLU A 535 24.87 17.16 3.76
C GLU A 535 25.07 15.80 4.47
N LEU A 536 26.28 15.23 4.42
CA LEU A 536 26.55 13.88 4.92
C LEU A 536 27.79 13.83 5.81
N SER A 537 27.77 12.87 6.75
CA SER A 537 28.90 12.51 7.61
C SER A 537 30.10 12.03 6.80
N VAL A 538 31.30 12.39 7.24
CA VAL A 538 32.58 11.97 6.63
C VAL A 538 32.91 10.49 6.94
N LYS A 539 32.25 9.85 7.93
CA LYS A 539 32.48 8.45 8.31
C LYS A 539 31.16 7.75 8.70
N PRO A 540 30.77 6.64 8.04
CA PRO A 540 29.56 5.91 8.40
C PRO A 540 29.71 5.18 9.74
N GLU A 541 28.66 5.18 10.55
CA GLU A 541 28.56 4.48 11.84
C GLU A 541 27.82 3.13 11.71
N LEU A 542 27.00 2.93 10.68
CA LEU A 542 26.27 1.68 10.41
C LEU A 542 26.18 1.43 8.90
N SER A 543 26.48 0.20 8.47
CA SER A 543 26.31 -0.25 7.09
C SER A 543 24.98 -1.00 6.93
N VAL A 544 24.13 -0.53 6.03
CA VAL A 544 22.89 -1.21 5.63
C VAL A 544 23.12 -1.90 4.30
N ILE A 545 23.07 -3.23 4.28
CA ILE A 545 23.27 -4.02 3.06
C ILE A 545 21.90 -4.40 2.46
N VAL A 546 21.69 -4.03 1.20
CA VAL A 546 20.44 -4.27 0.47
C VAL A 546 20.72 -5.12 -0.78
N PRO A 547 20.33 -6.41 -0.80
CA PRO A 547 20.45 -7.26 -1.99
C PRO A 547 19.33 -6.96 -2.99
N VAL A 548 19.65 -6.50 -4.19
CA VAL A 548 18.67 -6.07 -5.19
C VAL A 548 18.65 -7.00 -6.40
N HIS A 549 17.47 -7.41 -6.85
CA HIS A 549 17.27 -8.08 -8.13
C HIS A 549 15.85 -7.80 -8.64
N ASN A 550 15.71 -7.12 -9.77
CA ASN A 550 14.44 -6.85 -10.45
C ASN A 550 13.30 -6.34 -9.55
N ASN A 551 13.60 -5.39 -8.65
CA ASN A 551 12.62 -4.93 -7.65
C ASN A 551 12.67 -3.42 -7.39
N GLY A 552 12.98 -2.62 -8.42
CA GLY A 552 13.15 -1.18 -8.33
C GLY A 552 11.95 -0.46 -7.68
N THR A 553 10.72 -0.87 -7.99
CA THR A 553 9.53 -0.13 -7.49
C THR A 553 9.40 -0.23 -5.97
N HIS A 554 9.61 -1.42 -5.40
CA HIS A 554 9.60 -1.57 -3.95
C HIS A 554 10.88 -1.03 -3.32
N LEU A 555 12.04 -1.20 -3.98
CA LEU A 555 13.30 -0.62 -3.53
C LEU A 555 13.16 0.89 -3.30
N GLU A 556 12.57 1.62 -4.26
CA GLU A 556 12.34 3.06 -4.17
C GLU A 556 11.39 3.42 -3.03
N HIS A 557 10.21 2.80 -3.01
CA HIS A 557 9.08 3.30 -2.22
C HIS A 557 8.91 2.62 -0.85
N LYS A 558 9.61 1.52 -0.60
CA LYS A 558 9.61 0.78 0.68
C LYS A 558 10.98 0.89 1.34
N CYS A 559 11.96 0.22 0.76
CA CYS A 559 13.29 0.08 1.37
C CYS A 559 14.01 1.44 1.50
N LEU A 560 14.35 2.08 0.38
CA LEU A 560 15.08 3.35 0.36
C LEU A 560 14.29 4.47 1.02
N ARG A 561 12.98 4.57 0.77
CA ARG A 561 12.13 5.57 1.44
C ARG A 561 12.21 5.45 2.96
N SER A 562 12.10 4.24 3.51
CA SER A 562 12.16 4.03 4.97
C SER A 562 13.53 4.31 5.56
N ILE A 563 14.60 4.07 4.80
CA ILE A 563 15.98 4.39 5.21
C ILE A 563 16.25 5.89 5.15
N ILE A 564 15.94 6.56 4.04
CA ILE A 564 16.25 7.98 3.79
C ILE A 564 15.46 8.91 4.71
N SER A 565 14.19 8.57 4.97
CA SER A 565 13.36 9.31 5.93
C SER A 565 13.75 9.09 7.40
N HIS A 566 14.67 8.17 7.66
CA HIS A 566 15.07 7.81 9.02
C HIS A 566 16.04 8.84 9.62
N PRO A 567 15.91 9.22 10.91
CA PRO A 567 16.88 10.10 11.58
C PRO A 567 18.33 9.61 11.53
N LEU A 568 18.54 8.29 11.45
CA LEU A 568 19.89 7.72 11.34
C LEU A 568 20.54 7.92 9.98
N PHE A 569 19.79 8.26 8.92
CA PHE A 569 20.30 8.27 7.53
C PHE A 569 21.64 8.98 7.34
N PRO A 570 21.91 10.17 7.93
CA PRO A 570 23.20 10.85 7.78
C PRO A 570 24.41 10.08 8.35
N LYS A 571 24.16 9.09 9.21
CA LYS A 571 25.18 8.23 9.84
C LYS A 571 25.33 6.87 9.13
N LEU A 572 24.48 6.57 8.16
CA LEU A 572 24.49 5.30 7.46
C LEU A 572 25.41 5.38 6.25
N GLU A 573 25.98 4.24 5.88
CA GLU A 573 26.21 3.92 4.48
C GLU A 573 25.20 2.84 4.05
N VAL A 574 24.66 2.99 2.85
CA VAL A 574 23.70 2.05 2.25
C VAL A 574 24.38 1.42 1.05
N ILE A 575 24.52 0.10 1.07
CA ILE A 575 25.21 -0.65 0.02
C ILE A 575 24.15 -1.46 -0.74
N LEU A 576 23.82 -0.97 -1.93
CA LEU A 576 22.93 -1.65 -2.88
C LEU A 576 23.79 -2.62 -3.70
N VAL A 577 23.53 -3.92 -3.56
CA VAL A 577 24.24 -4.94 -4.34
C VAL A 577 23.27 -5.55 -5.34
N ASP A 578 23.42 -5.18 -6.60
CA ASP A 578 22.63 -5.64 -7.73
C ASP A 578 23.06 -7.04 -8.18
N ASP A 579 22.21 -8.03 -7.93
CA ASP A 579 22.40 -9.44 -8.32
C ASP A 579 22.05 -9.66 -9.80
N GLY A 580 22.59 -8.83 -10.69
CA GLY A 580 22.39 -8.92 -12.14
C GLY A 580 20.95 -8.64 -12.58
N SER A 581 20.35 -7.52 -12.16
CA SER A 581 19.01 -7.11 -12.59
C SER A 581 18.94 -6.94 -14.10
N THR A 582 17.84 -7.42 -14.69
CA THR A 582 17.56 -7.40 -16.13
C THR A 582 16.67 -6.23 -16.54
N ASP A 583 15.81 -5.73 -15.65
CA ASP A 583 14.97 -4.58 -15.96
C ASP A 583 15.76 -3.27 -15.88
N CYS A 584 15.50 -2.38 -16.84
CA CYS A 584 16.18 -1.09 -16.93
C CYS A 584 15.84 -0.18 -15.73
N TYR A 585 14.60 -0.24 -15.25
CA TYR A 585 14.13 0.62 -14.17
C TYR A 585 14.91 0.40 -12.88
N THR A 586 15.09 -0.84 -12.42
CA THR A 586 15.86 -1.16 -11.21
C THR A 586 17.30 -0.68 -11.30
N ARG A 587 17.99 -0.93 -12.43
CA ARG A 587 19.38 -0.50 -12.62
C ARG A 587 19.52 1.02 -12.60
N ASN A 588 18.70 1.72 -13.37
CA ASN A 588 18.74 3.18 -13.46
C ASN A 588 18.37 3.84 -12.14
N LEU A 589 17.40 3.28 -11.41
CA LEU A 589 17.01 3.76 -10.09
C LEU A 589 18.18 3.72 -9.10
N MET A 590 18.93 2.61 -9.05
CA MET A 590 20.08 2.48 -8.14
C MET A 590 21.15 3.54 -8.44
N GLU A 591 21.49 3.72 -9.71
CA GLU A 591 22.44 4.74 -10.17
C GLU A 591 21.95 6.16 -9.86
N MET A 592 20.67 6.43 -10.05
CA MET A 592 20.07 7.72 -9.74
C MET A 592 20.19 8.03 -8.23
N TYR A 593 19.87 7.07 -7.37
CA TYR A 593 19.96 7.25 -5.92
C TYR A 593 21.40 7.37 -5.41
N SER A 594 22.37 6.66 -6.01
CA SER A 594 23.80 6.81 -5.68
C SER A 594 24.34 8.20 -6.07
N GLN A 595 23.79 8.79 -7.13
CA GLN A 595 24.12 10.15 -7.54
C GLN A 595 23.47 11.22 -6.64
N TRP A 596 22.27 10.96 -6.13
CA TRP A 596 21.55 11.84 -5.21
C TRP A 596 22.16 11.85 -3.81
N TYR A 597 22.61 10.69 -3.33
CA TYR A 597 23.07 10.51 -1.96
C TYR A 597 24.46 9.88 -1.92
N LYS A 598 25.48 10.64 -1.48
CA LYS A 598 26.88 10.17 -1.44
C LYS A 598 27.14 8.98 -0.50
N ASN A 599 26.22 8.70 0.42
CA ASN A 599 26.28 7.57 1.33
C ASN A 599 25.53 6.34 0.82
N ILE A 600 25.02 6.38 -0.42
CA ILE A 600 24.48 5.22 -1.13
C ILE A 600 25.51 4.77 -2.17
N GLU A 601 25.96 3.52 -2.05
CA GLU A 601 26.93 2.89 -2.96
C GLU A 601 26.27 1.73 -3.70
N VAL A 602 26.53 1.60 -5.00
CA VAL A 602 25.96 0.56 -5.86
C VAL A 602 27.07 -0.36 -6.34
N ILE A 603 26.83 -1.66 -6.25
CA ILE A 603 27.73 -2.71 -6.72
C ILE A 603 26.95 -3.61 -7.67
N HIS A 604 27.38 -3.67 -8.93
CA HIS A 604 26.77 -4.53 -9.94
C HIS A 604 27.49 -5.87 -10.09
N LEU A 605 26.72 -6.95 -10.07
CA LEU A 605 27.18 -8.27 -10.49
C LEU A 605 26.85 -8.47 -11.96
N SER A 606 27.80 -9.05 -12.71
CA SER A 606 27.63 -9.30 -14.14
C SER A 606 26.57 -10.37 -14.45
N GLU A 607 26.38 -11.31 -13.52
CA GLU A 607 25.42 -12.40 -13.63
C GLU A 607 24.66 -12.56 -12.32
N ALA A 608 23.39 -12.93 -12.42
CA ALA A 608 22.57 -13.20 -11.26
C ALA A 608 23.06 -14.46 -10.54
N SER A 609 23.44 -14.31 -9.27
CA SER A 609 23.83 -15.44 -8.42
C SER A 609 22.64 -16.34 -8.02
N GLY A 610 21.42 -15.84 -8.23
CA GLY A 610 20.18 -16.58 -8.04
C GLY A 610 19.72 -16.68 -6.59
N SER A 611 20.29 -15.86 -5.68
CA SER A 611 19.85 -15.77 -4.29
C SER A 611 20.45 -14.54 -3.60
N ALA A 612 19.81 -14.06 -2.54
CA ALA A 612 20.31 -12.93 -1.74
C ALA A 612 21.62 -13.21 -0.96
N SER A 613 22.14 -14.45 -0.89
CA SER A 613 23.35 -14.73 -0.11
C SER A 613 24.61 -14.12 -0.70
N THR A 614 24.81 -14.23 -2.02
CA THR A 614 26.01 -13.69 -2.68
C THR A 614 26.06 -12.16 -2.59
N PRO A 615 24.97 -11.42 -2.92
CA PRO A 615 24.95 -9.97 -2.76
C PRO A 615 25.19 -9.52 -1.32
N ARG A 616 24.59 -10.21 -0.32
CA ARG A 616 24.81 -9.90 1.10
C ARG A 616 26.26 -10.13 1.54
N ASN A 617 26.88 -11.23 1.10
CA ASN A 617 28.30 -11.49 1.39
C ASN A 617 29.21 -10.41 0.79
N ILE A 618 28.94 -9.99 -0.44
CA ILE A 618 29.67 -8.90 -1.10
C ILE A 618 29.47 -7.60 -0.33
N GLY A 619 28.24 -7.27 0.06
CA GLY A 619 27.97 -6.09 0.91
C GLY A 619 28.74 -6.10 2.23
N ILE A 620 28.87 -7.26 2.90
CA ILE A 620 29.67 -7.40 4.14
C ILE A 620 31.15 -7.10 3.86
N ASP A 621 31.66 -7.55 2.72
CA ASP A 621 33.05 -7.31 2.33
C ASP A 621 33.31 -5.82 2.10
N TYR A 622 32.40 -5.10 1.43
CA TYR A 622 32.48 -3.68 1.10
C TYR A 622 32.14 -2.71 2.26
N ALA A 623 31.38 -3.16 3.27
CA ALA A 623 31.01 -2.34 4.43
C ALA A 623 32.22 -1.60 5.06
N LYS A 624 32.13 -0.30 5.26
CA LYS A 624 33.17 0.54 5.89
C LYS A 624 32.96 0.64 7.40
N SER A 625 31.73 0.56 7.90
CA SER A 625 31.46 0.47 9.35
C SER A 625 31.79 -0.91 9.93
N ASP A 626 32.09 -0.94 11.23
CA ASP A 626 32.12 -2.20 11.99
C ASP A 626 30.71 -2.68 12.36
N LEU A 627 29.67 -1.85 12.24
CA LEU A 627 28.29 -2.27 12.49
C LEU A 627 27.58 -2.57 11.18
N ILE A 628 26.96 -3.76 11.08
CA ILE A 628 26.25 -4.21 9.87
C ILE A 628 24.81 -4.57 10.21
N THR A 629 23.88 -4.14 9.35
CA THR A 629 22.50 -4.64 9.29
C THR A 629 22.08 -4.92 7.84
N PHE A 630 20.92 -5.51 7.65
CA PHE A 630 20.38 -5.91 6.35
C PHE A 630 18.96 -5.39 6.19
N LEU A 631 18.56 -5.06 4.96
CA LEU A 631 17.16 -4.81 4.61
C LEU A 631 16.91 -5.30 3.19
N ASP A 632 15.82 -6.03 2.98
CA ASP A 632 15.43 -6.47 1.63
C ASP A 632 14.69 -5.35 0.88
N PRO A 633 14.77 -5.32 -0.47
CA PRO A 633 14.22 -4.23 -1.28
C PRO A 633 12.69 -4.11 -1.19
N ASP A 634 11.99 -5.18 -0.83
CA ASP A 634 10.54 -5.22 -0.62
C ASP A 634 10.10 -4.93 0.82
N ASN A 635 11.02 -4.81 1.77
CA ASN A 635 10.72 -4.54 3.17
C ASN A 635 11.01 -3.08 3.56
N GLU A 636 10.53 -2.67 4.73
CA GLU A 636 10.74 -1.30 5.23
C GLU A 636 10.94 -1.27 6.75
N TRP A 637 11.77 -0.32 7.21
CA TRP A 637 11.90 0.00 8.63
C TRP A 637 10.65 0.73 9.15
N ILE A 638 10.18 0.33 10.33
CA ILE A 638 9.03 0.96 11.02
C ILE A 638 9.44 1.48 12.39
N GLY A 639 8.71 2.50 12.86
CA GLY A 639 8.94 3.18 14.12
C GLY A 639 10.39 3.59 14.36
N GLU A 640 10.86 3.34 15.58
CA GLU A 640 12.19 3.71 16.08
C GLU A 640 12.98 2.45 16.52
N GLY A 641 12.64 1.27 15.97
CA GLY A 641 13.25 0.02 16.39
C GLY A 641 14.73 -0.08 16.06
N ILE A 642 15.12 0.40 14.88
CA ILE A 642 16.53 0.42 14.47
C ILE A 642 17.36 1.39 15.32
N ASP A 643 16.79 2.51 15.80
CA ASP A 643 17.46 3.42 16.73
C ASP A 643 17.88 2.68 17.99
N ARG A 644 17.00 1.84 18.54
CA ARG A 644 17.29 1.06 19.75
C ARG A 644 18.44 0.08 19.53
N LEU A 645 18.47 -0.62 18.39
CA LEU A 645 19.57 -1.54 18.08
C LEU A 645 20.89 -0.77 17.95
N PHE A 646 20.86 0.37 17.28
CA PHE A 646 22.02 1.21 17.04
C PHE A 646 22.57 1.83 18.34
N GLU A 647 21.71 2.36 19.20
CA GLU A 647 22.06 2.90 20.52
C GLU A 647 22.75 1.85 21.39
N GLU A 648 22.21 0.62 21.46
CA GLU A 648 22.80 -0.45 22.26
C GLU A 648 24.19 -0.86 21.77
N MET A 649 24.38 -0.95 20.45
CA MET A 649 25.68 -1.30 19.87
C MET A 649 26.74 -0.19 20.02
N THR A 650 26.31 1.08 20.08
CA THR A 650 27.22 2.24 20.17
C THR A 650 27.53 2.66 21.61
N GLN A 651 26.65 2.36 22.57
CA GLN A 651 26.87 2.64 23.99
C GLN A 651 27.65 1.54 24.71
N ASN A 652 27.72 0.33 24.15
CA ASN A 652 28.42 -0.79 24.75
C ASN A 652 29.24 -1.57 23.73
N ASP A 653 30.56 -1.33 23.75
CA ASP A 653 31.50 -1.99 22.85
C ASP A 653 31.66 -3.50 23.10
N GLU A 654 31.21 -4.02 24.24
CA GLU A 654 31.25 -5.46 24.53
C GLU A 654 30.15 -6.25 23.81
N ILE A 655 29.09 -5.59 23.32
CA ILE A 655 28.00 -6.28 22.64
C ILE A 655 28.43 -6.62 21.21
N ASP A 656 28.34 -7.89 20.83
CA ASP A 656 28.65 -8.37 19.48
C ASP A 656 27.43 -8.31 18.55
N VAL A 657 26.24 -8.54 19.11
CA VAL A 657 24.97 -8.66 18.38
C VAL A 657 23.82 -8.10 19.21
N VAL A 658 22.98 -7.27 18.59
CA VAL A 658 21.66 -6.88 19.14
C VAL A 658 20.56 -7.34 18.19
N ILE A 659 19.49 -7.92 18.75
CA ILE A 659 18.30 -8.37 18.02
C ILE A 659 17.07 -7.56 18.47
N GLY A 660 16.24 -7.15 17.52
CA GLY A 660 14.91 -6.60 17.74
C GLY A 660 13.81 -7.50 17.17
N ASN A 661 12.57 -7.07 17.35
CA ASN A 661 11.35 -7.71 16.86
C ASN A 661 11.07 -7.39 15.38
N MET A 662 10.15 -8.13 14.78
CA MET A 662 9.70 -7.94 13.39
C MET A 662 8.17 -8.03 13.32
N LEU A 663 7.52 -7.24 12.46
CA LEU A 663 6.15 -7.53 12.01
C LEU A 663 6.19 -8.41 10.78
N LYS A 664 5.40 -9.47 10.75
CA LYS A 664 5.16 -10.27 9.56
C LYS A 664 3.74 -10.03 9.10
N VAL A 665 3.60 -9.72 7.81
CA VAL A 665 2.31 -9.63 7.14
C VAL A 665 2.20 -10.81 6.18
N ASP A 666 1.17 -11.64 6.35
CA ASP A 666 0.86 -12.72 5.41
C ASP A 666 -0.46 -12.48 4.68
N GLN A 667 -1.00 -13.53 4.05
CA GLN A 667 -2.25 -13.46 3.28
C GLN A 667 -3.50 -13.38 4.15
N THR A 668 -3.37 -13.39 5.48
CA THR A 668 -4.50 -13.50 6.41
C THR A 668 -4.38 -12.60 7.63
N GLU A 669 -3.17 -12.31 8.09
CA GLU A 669 -2.95 -11.50 9.29
C GLU A 669 -1.64 -10.70 9.25
N THR A 670 -1.57 -9.72 10.16
CA THR A 670 -0.34 -9.02 10.54
C THR A 670 0.02 -9.42 11.95
N LYS A 671 1.22 -9.99 12.15
CA LYS A 671 1.65 -10.57 13.42
C LYS A 671 3.03 -10.06 13.85
N LYS A 672 3.14 -9.67 15.12
CA LYS A 672 4.44 -9.38 15.76
C LYS A 672 5.17 -10.70 16.05
N HIS A 673 6.34 -10.88 15.46
CA HIS A 673 7.33 -11.85 15.92
C HIS A 673 8.13 -11.24 17.06
N ASP A 674 7.65 -11.50 18.28
CA ASP A 674 8.25 -11.00 19.51
C ASP A 674 9.42 -11.90 19.94
N TYR A 675 10.60 -11.64 19.39
CA TYR A 675 11.84 -12.32 19.75
C TYR A 675 12.30 -11.95 21.16
N TYR A 676 12.01 -10.72 21.61
CA TYR A 676 12.32 -10.27 22.97
C TYR A 676 11.64 -11.14 24.03
N GLN A 677 10.32 -11.31 23.96
CA GLN A 677 9.61 -12.16 24.92
C GLN A 677 10.05 -13.63 24.84
N GLN A 678 10.32 -14.13 23.63
CA GLN A 678 10.87 -15.49 23.46
C GLN A 678 12.24 -15.65 24.13
N PHE A 679 13.07 -14.61 24.10
CA PHE A 679 14.40 -14.59 24.71
C PHE A 679 14.31 -14.46 26.23
N VAL A 680 13.66 -13.41 26.73
CA VAL A 680 13.59 -13.09 28.17
C VAL A 680 12.88 -14.18 28.95
N HIS A 681 11.89 -14.85 28.36
CA HIS A 681 11.23 -15.99 29.01
C HIS A 681 12.19 -17.16 29.30
N VAL A 682 13.19 -17.36 28.43
CA VAL A 682 14.12 -18.48 28.49
C VAL A 682 15.36 -18.14 29.32
N VAL A 683 15.91 -16.94 29.13
CA VAL A 683 17.18 -16.51 29.75
C VAL A 683 16.95 -15.76 31.07
N HIS A 684 15.73 -15.26 31.31
CA HIS A 684 15.39 -14.37 32.43
C HIS A 684 16.22 -13.08 32.48
N ALA A 685 16.77 -12.67 31.33
CA ALA A 685 17.49 -11.42 31.11
C ALA A 685 17.33 -11.00 29.64
N ASP A 686 17.66 -9.76 29.31
CA ASP A 686 17.71 -9.21 27.95
C ASP A 686 19.11 -9.31 27.31
N MET A 687 20.11 -9.77 28.07
CA MET A 687 21.49 -9.97 27.63
C MET A 687 22.04 -11.30 28.15
N THR A 688 22.87 -11.97 27.35
CA THR A 688 23.57 -13.20 27.76
C THR A 688 25.01 -13.26 27.24
N ARG A 689 25.88 -13.86 28.04
CA ARG A 689 27.23 -14.28 27.63
C ARG A 689 27.35 -15.78 27.35
N GLN A 690 26.27 -16.53 27.58
CA GLN A 690 26.20 -17.97 27.38
C GLN A 690 25.50 -18.29 26.06
N THR A 691 26.01 -17.73 24.95
CA THR A 691 25.36 -17.78 23.62
C THR A 691 25.18 -19.21 23.09
N HIS A 692 26.08 -20.14 23.43
CA HIS A 692 25.93 -21.55 23.08
C HIS A 692 24.75 -22.23 23.80
N GLN A 693 24.65 -22.02 25.11
CA GLN A 693 23.56 -22.57 25.92
C GLN A 693 22.23 -21.94 25.49
N PHE A 694 22.24 -20.64 25.25
CA PHE A 694 21.12 -19.90 24.71
C PHE A 694 20.55 -20.55 23.44
N LEU A 695 21.39 -20.91 22.46
CA LEU A 695 20.95 -21.60 21.24
C LEU A 695 20.22 -22.93 21.52
N HIS A 696 20.64 -23.68 22.54
CA HIS A 696 19.92 -24.87 23.00
C HIS A 696 18.58 -24.51 23.62
N ASP A 697 18.56 -23.51 24.50
CA ASP A 697 17.37 -23.16 25.28
C ASP A 697 16.24 -22.60 24.40
N ILE A 698 16.59 -21.80 23.38
CA ILE A 698 15.62 -21.35 22.37
C ILE A 698 15.33 -22.39 21.29
N LYS A 699 15.87 -23.61 21.44
CA LYS A 699 15.68 -24.74 20.53
C LYS A 699 16.07 -24.40 19.10
N LEU A 700 17.13 -23.59 18.91
CA LEU A 700 17.64 -23.17 17.59
C LEU A 700 16.60 -22.42 16.74
N LYS A 701 15.64 -21.71 17.36
CA LYS A 701 14.81 -20.75 16.65
C LYS A 701 15.67 -19.59 16.14
N THR A 702 15.33 -19.05 14.98
CA THR A 702 16.08 -17.96 14.35
C THR A 702 15.28 -16.66 14.40
N ALA A 703 15.99 -15.54 14.56
CA ALA A 703 15.43 -14.21 14.37
C ALA A 703 15.71 -13.71 12.95
N SER A 704 14.94 -12.72 12.50
CA SER A 704 15.19 -12.07 11.22
C SER A 704 16.54 -11.34 11.26
N ILE A 705 17.39 -11.60 10.28
CA ILE A 705 18.67 -10.88 10.13
C ILE A 705 18.47 -9.39 9.80
N GLN A 706 17.26 -9.00 9.38
CA GLN A 706 16.87 -7.60 9.13
C GLN A 706 16.42 -6.87 10.41
N ALA A 707 16.26 -7.59 11.51
CA ALA A 707 16.03 -7.04 12.85
C ALA A 707 17.26 -7.26 13.74
N LEU A 708 18.46 -7.14 13.17
CA LEU A 708 19.73 -7.39 13.86
C LEU A 708 20.80 -6.39 13.44
N ILE A 709 21.64 -5.98 14.39
CA ILE A 709 22.94 -5.34 14.12
C ILE A 709 24.03 -6.27 14.66
N VAL A 710 25.06 -6.52 13.85
CA VAL A 710 26.21 -7.37 14.20
C VAL A 710 27.53 -6.68 13.90
N ARG A 711 28.57 -6.98 14.69
CA ARG A 711 29.93 -6.52 14.40
C ARG A 711 30.54 -7.22 13.18
N LYS A 712 31.00 -6.44 12.20
CA LYS A 712 31.78 -6.90 11.04
C LYS A 712 33.06 -7.62 11.49
N SER A 713 33.72 -7.11 12.53
CA SER A 713 34.91 -7.73 13.13
C SER A 713 34.65 -9.17 13.59
N LEU A 714 33.49 -9.47 14.17
CA LEU A 714 33.06 -10.84 14.50
C LEU A 714 32.94 -11.69 13.22
N LEU A 715 32.21 -11.20 12.22
CA LEU A 715 32.00 -11.91 10.95
C LEU A 715 33.33 -12.23 10.26
N LYS A 716 34.26 -11.26 10.20
CA LYS A 716 35.57 -11.41 9.57
C LYS A 716 36.48 -12.37 10.33
N LYS A 717 36.56 -12.23 11.66
CA LYS A 717 37.39 -13.09 12.51
C LYS A 717 37.03 -14.58 12.37
N HIS A 718 35.74 -14.88 12.27
CA HIS A 718 35.23 -16.25 12.19
C HIS A 718 34.86 -16.67 10.75
N GLN A 719 35.15 -15.83 9.74
CA GLN A 719 34.85 -16.08 8.33
C GLN A 719 33.38 -16.47 8.07
N ILE A 720 32.46 -15.84 8.81
CA ILE A 720 31.04 -16.13 8.75
C ILE A 720 30.49 -15.58 7.42
N LYS A 721 30.00 -16.47 6.56
CA LYS A 721 29.40 -16.15 5.28
C LYS A 721 28.08 -16.88 5.09
N MET A 722 27.19 -16.26 4.35
CA MET A 722 25.95 -16.87 3.89
C MET A 722 26.28 -17.89 2.79
N VAL A 723 25.58 -19.03 2.76
CA VAL A 723 25.85 -20.08 1.76
C VAL A 723 25.49 -19.56 0.35
N PRO A 724 26.45 -19.40 -0.57
CA PRO A 724 26.20 -18.83 -1.90
C PRO A 724 25.17 -19.65 -2.69
N GLY A 725 24.23 -18.96 -3.36
CA GLY A 725 23.18 -19.60 -4.18
C GLY A 725 22.05 -20.27 -3.40
N ALA A 726 22.12 -20.34 -2.07
CA ALA A 726 21.16 -21.07 -1.26
C ALA A 726 19.93 -20.24 -0.85
N LEU A 727 18.77 -20.89 -0.79
CA LEU A 727 17.56 -20.37 -0.14
C LEU A 727 17.56 -20.73 1.35
N GLY A 728 16.98 -19.88 2.21
CA GLY A 728 16.98 -20.08 3.67
C GLY A 728 18.36 -19.92 4.33
N GLN A 729 19.30 -19.31 3.60
CA GLN A 729 20.67 -19.04 4.01
C GLN A 729 20.77 -18.19 5.30
N ASP A 730 19.78 -17.32 5.51
CA ASP A 730 19.67 -16.40 6.65
C ASP A 730 19.60 -17.14 7.99
N SER A 731 18.95 -18.30 8.01
CA SER A 731 18.77 -19.12 9.20
C SER A 731 20.09 -19.72 9.67
N LEU A 732 20.91 -20.24 8.75
CA LEU A 732 22.22 -20.77 9.11
C LEU A 732 23.18 -19.63 9.50
N PHE A 733 23.16 -18.52 8.76
CA PHE A 733 23.94 -17.34 9.08
C PHE A 733 23.65 -16.84 10.51
N PHE A 734 22.38 -16.70 10.88
CA PHE A 734 21.98 -16.33 12.23
C PHE A 734 22.57 -17.27 13.28
N LEU A 735 22.40 -18.60 13.12
CA LEU A 735 22.91 -19.58 14.08
C LEU A 735 24.44 -19.50 14.23
N THR A 736 25.16 -19.32 13.12
CA THR A 736 26.63 -19.19 13.13
C THR A 736 27.09 -17.88 13.79
N VAL A 737 26.38 -16.77 13.55
CA VAL A 737 26.65 -15.48 14.23
C VAL A 737 26.48 -15.62 15.74
N ILE A 738 25.33 -16.14 16.20
CA ILE A 738 25.08 -16.28 17.64
C ILE A 738 26.06 -17.26 18.28
N HIS A 739 26.41 -18.35 17.61
CA HIS A 739 27.40 -19.30 18.13
C HIS A 739 28.76 -18.63 18.39
N HIS A 740 29.23 -17.76 17.51
CA HIS A 740 30.53 -17.11 17.68
C HIS A 740 30.49 -15.82 18.53
N ALA A 741 29.32 -15.25 18.76
CA ALA A 741 29.14 -14.07 19.61
C ALA A 741 29.49 -14.39 21.07
N GLN A 742 30.20 -13.48 21.74
CA GLN A 742 30.47 -13.53 23.17
C GLN A 742 29.33 -12.88 23.96
N VAL A 743 28.76 -11.79 23.44
CA VAL A 743 27.66 -11.07 24.09
C VAL A 743 26.53 -10.84 23.09
N LEU A 744 25.36 -11.38 23.42
CA LEU A 744 24.11 -11.15 22.70
C LEU A 744 23.16 -10.34 23.58
N LYS A 745 22.54 -9.31 22.99
CA LYS A 745 21.42 -8.56 23.59
C LYS A 745 20.17 -8.65 22.71
N VAL A 746 19.00 -8.65 23.33
CA VAL A 746 17.70 -8.57 22.65
C VAL A 746 16.91 -7.41 23.22
N VAL A 747 16.22 -6.64 22.37
CA VAL A 747 15.41 -5.48 22.79
C VAL A 747 13.96 -5.62 22.37
N ASP A 748 13.04 -5.10 23.19
CA ASP A 748 11.61 -5.03 22.84
C ASP A 748 11.34 -3.85 21.90
N ALA A 749 11.85 -3.96 20.68
CA ALA A 749 11.72 -2.93 19.67
C ALA A 749 11.48 -3.57 18.30
N THR A 750 10.39 -3.20 17.64
CA THR A 750 10.06 -3.71 16.31
C THR A 750 10.81 -2.93 15.25
N VAL A 751 11.62 -3.59 14.43
CA VAL A 751 12.59 -2.95 13.52
C VAL A 751 12.03 -2.75 12.12
N HIS A 752 11.40 -3.78 11.56
CA HIS A 752 10.93 -3.78 10.18
C HIS A 752 9.66 -4.61 10.01
N VAL A 753 9.03 -4.42 8.85
CA VAL A 753 7.91 -5.24 8.37
C VAL A 753 8.41 -6.19 7.28
N TYR A 754 8.00 -7.45 7.37
CA TYR A 754 8.24 -8.49 6.38
C TYR A 754 6.93 -8.89 5.67
N TYR A 755 6.86 -8.66 4.36
CA TYR A 755 5.68 -8.93 3.55
C TYR A 755 5.69 -10.33 2.93
N ALA A 756 5.37 -11.34 3.75
CA ALA A 756 5.37 -12.75 3.35
C ALA A 756 4.27 -13.12 2.31
N GLY A 757 3.22 -12.29 2.18
CA GLY A 757 2.05 -12.58 1.35
C GLY A 757 2.17 -12.24 -0.14
N ILE A 758 3.30 -11.69 -0.61
CA ILE A 758 3.47 -11.23 -1.99
C ILE A 758 3.73 -12.41 -2.94
N ALA A 759 2.90 -12.52 -3.99
CA ALA A 759 2.93 -13.63 -4.96
C ALA A 759 4.30 -13.82 -5.66
N ASN A 760 5.07 -12.74 -5.83
CA ASN A 760 6.35 -12.73 -6.55
C ASN A 760 7.57 -13.13 -5.69
N SER A 761 7.39 -13.52 -4.42
CA SER A 761 8.51 -14.03 -3.62
C SER A 761 9.09 -15.30 -4.26
N MET A 762 10.42 -15.37 -4.43
CA MET A 762 11.11 -16.59 -4.90
C MET A 762 10.76 -17.84 -4.07
N THR A 763 10.24 -17.66 -2.86
CA THR A 763 9.83 -18.76 -2.00
C THR A 763 8.42 -19.29 -2.25
N ASN A 764 7.66 -18.68 -3.16
CA ASN A 764 6.29 -19.06 -3.51
C ASN A 764 6.19 -19.86 -4.82
N GLN A 765 7.23 -19.86 -5.67
CA GLN A 765 7.33 -20.75 -6.83
C GLN A 765 7.99 -22.08 -6.45
N ILE A 766 7.20 -23.15 -6.40
CA ILE A 766 7.67 -24.48 -6.00
C ILE A 766 8.15 -25.25 -7.24
N SER A 767 9.47 -25.47 -7.33
CA SER A 767 10.13 -26.16 -8.45
C SER A 767 11.26 -27.07 -7.95
N GLU A 768 11.81 -27.93 -8.82
CA GLU A 768 13.00 -28.72 -8.50
C GLU A 768 14.17 -27.83 -8.04
N GLN A 769 14.39 -26.71 -8.74
CA GLN A 769 15.45 -25.77 -8.43
C GLN A 769 15.28 -25.16 -7.03
N PHE A 770 14.05 -24.90 -6.59
CA PHE A 770 13.76 -24.42 -5.24
C PHE A 770 14.33 -25.36 -4.17
N PHE A 771 14.07 -26.67 -4.26
CA PHE A 771 14.59 -27.66 -3.31
C PHE A 771 16.10 -27.85 -3.45
N ARG A 772 16.64 -27.84 -4.67
CA ARG A 772 18.10 -27.89 -4.89
C ARG A 772 18.83 -26.73 -4.21
N LYS A 773 18.27 -25.52 -4.23
CA LYS A 773 18.83 -24.37 -3.51
C LYS A 773 18.75 -24.53 -1.99
N TYR A 774 17.69 -25.12 -1.45
CA TYR A 774 17.61 -25.46 -0.02
C TYR A 774 18.59 -26.56 0.38
N TYR A 775 18.81 -27.57 -0.47
CA TYR A 775 19.78 -28.62 -0.22
C TYR A 775 21.19 -28.07 0.07
N LEU A 776 21.60 -26.99 -0.60
CA LEU A 776 22.87 -26.32 -0.35
C LEU A 776 22.99 -25.83 1.10
N VAL A 777 21.98 -25.14 1.64
CA VAL A 777 22.03 -24.67 3.03
C VAL A 777 21.87 -25.83 4.03
N GLU A 778 21.02 -26.82 3.74
CA GLU A 778 20.80 -27.94 4.66
C GLU A 778 22.06 -28.80 4.81
N ARG A 779 22.82 -28.99 3.72
CA ARG A 779 24.10 -29.70 3.76
C ARG A 779 25.11 -29.00 4.68
N GLU A 780 25.25 -27.69 4.59
CA GLU A 780 26.15 -26.93 5.47
C GLU A 780 25.60 -26.83 6.90
N LYS A 781 24.26 -26.77 7.07
CA LYS A 781 23.60 -26.78 8.37
C LYS A 781 23.88 -28.09 9.12
N VAL A 782 23.76 -29.26 8.48
CA VAL A 782 24.10 -30.55 9.13
C VAL A 782 25.55 -30.56 9.62
N LYS A 783 26.49 -30.06 8.82
CA LYS A 783 27.91 -29.98 9.24
C LYS A 783 28.07 -29.07 10.46
N PHE A 784 27.49 -27.87 10.41
CA PHE A 784 27.53 -26.91 11.52
C PHE A 784 26.91 -27.50 12.80
N LEU A 785 25.74 -28.13 12.71
CA LEU A 785 25.04 -28.73 13.84
C LEU A 785 25.85 -29.87 14.48
N LYS A 786 26.50 -30.71 13.66
CA LYS A 786 27.38 -31.78 14.13
C LYS A 786 28.61 -31.24 14.83
N GLN A 787 29.30 -30.31 14.18
CA GLN A 787 30.57 -29.76 14.65
C GLN A 787 30.43 -29.07 16.01
N HIS A 788 29.30 -28.42 16.27
CA HIS A 788 29.09 -27.61 17.47
C HIS A 788 28.11 -28.23 18.49
N GLY A 789 27.70 -29.49 18.29
CA GLY A 789 26.89 -30.22 19.27
C GLY A 789 25.39 -29.88 19.29
N TYR A 790 24.87 -29.19 18.27
CA TYR A 790 23.47 -28.78 18.17
C TYR A 790 22.55 -29.80 17.49
N LEU A 791 23.10 -30.87 16.92
CA LEU A 791 22.35 -31.82 16.10
C LEU A 791 21.17 -32.46 16.86
N SER A 792 21.39 -32.96 18.08
CA SER A 792 20.33 -33.59 18.89
C SER A 792 19.19 -32.61 19.19
N THR A 793 19.51 -31.37 19.56
CA THR A 793 18.52 -30.31 19.78
C THR A 793 17.73 -30.00 18.52
N TYR A 794 18.39 -29.92 17.36
CA TYR A 794 17.72 -29.70 16.08
C TYR A 794 16.76 -30.83 15.72
N MET A 795 17.23 -32.08 15.83
CA MET A 795 16.40 -33.25 15.51
C MET A 795 15.20 -33.39 16.46
N ASN A 796 15.37 -33.07 17.75
CA ASN A 796 14.32 -33.16 18.75
C ASN A 796 13.24 -32.07 18.65
N HIS A 797 13.57 -30.90 18.11
CA HIS A 797 12.66 -29.74 18.20
C HIS A 797 12.35 -29.06 16.87
N ARG A 798 13.19 -29.21 15.84
CA ARG A 798 13.11 -28.41 14.61
C ARG A 798 12.90 -29.25 13.37
N PHE A 799 13.55 -30.41 13.24
CA PHE A 799 13.48 -31.21 12.01
C PHE A 799 12.03 -31.55 11.62
N ASN A 800 11.26 -32.25 12.48
CA ASN A 800 9.87 -32.62 12.16
C ASN A 800 9.01 -31.39 11.85
N TYR A 801 9.16 -30.32 12.63
CA TYR A 801 8.43 -29.07 12.44
C TYR A 801 8.69 -28.45 11.07
N TYR A 802 9.96 -28.29 10.67
CA TYR A 802 10.29 -27.71 9.36
C TYR A 802 9.86 -28.62 8.22
N VAL A 803 10.04 -29.94 8.33
CA VAL A 803 9.62 -30.84 7.26
C VAL A 803 8.10 -30.74 7.02
N LYS A 804 7.28 -30.81 8.08
CA LYS A 804 5.82 -30.67 7.96
C LYS A 804 5.39 -29.28 7.49
N HIS A 805 5.78 -28.25 8.23
CA HIS A 805 5.19 -26.92 8.09
C HIS A 805 5.87 -26.02 7.06
N TRP A 806 7.07 -26.39 6.57
CA TRP A 806 7.79 -25.63 5.55
C TRP A 806 7.86 -26.37 4.23
N TYR A 807 8.44 -27.57 4.22
CA TYR A 807 8.69 -28.30 2.97
C TYR A 807 7.42 -28.97 2.44
N ILE A 808 6.80 -29.85 3.24
CA ILE A 808 5.59 -30.59 2.85
C ILE A 808 4.42 -29.64 2.58
N SER A 809 4.21 -28.65 3.45
CA SER A 809 3.18 -27.62 3.22
C SER A 809 3.32 -26.91 1.87
N ARG A 810 4.51 -26.81 1.29
CA ARG A 810 4.75 -26.20 -0.03
C ARG A 810 4.58 -27.19 -1.16
N ILE A 811 5.04 -28.43 -0.97
CA ILE A 811 4.77 -29.52 -1.92
C ILE A 811 3.26 -29.68 -2.13
N ASN A 812 2.48 -29.63 -1.04
CA ASN A 812 1.02 -29.75 -1.08
C ASN A 812 0.32 -28.54 -1.74
N ARG A 813 1.03 -27.41 -1.94
CA ARG A 813 0.53 -26.24 -2.67
C ARG A 813 0.89 -26.27 -4.16
N ALA A 814 1.80 -27.13 -4.59
CA ALA A 814 2.13 -27.27 -6.01
C ALA A 814 0.94 -27.88 -6.74
N THR A 815 0.56 -27.30 -7.88
CA THR A 815 -0.61 -27.70 -8.68
C THR A 815 -0.45 -29.09 -9.32
N GLU A 816 0.78 -29.54 -9.54
CA GLU A 816 1.10 -30.86 -10.06
C GLU A 816 2.26 -31.49 -9.27
N LYS A 817 2.17 -32.79 -8.99
CA LYS A 817 3.26 -33.54 -8.34
C LYS A 817 4.32 -33.88 -9.40
N ASP A 818 5.38 -33.08 -9.46
CA ASP A 818 6.55 -33.32 -10.31
C ASP A 818 7.52 -34.34 -9.64
N PRO A 819 7.88 -35.46 -10.31
CA PRO A 819 8.90 -36.39 -9.85
C PRO A 819 10.23 -35.76 -9.43
N ASN A 820 10.67 -34.74 -10.15
CA ASN A 820 11.94 -34.08 -9.89
C ASN A 820 11.88 -33.23 -8.60
N VAL A 821 10.72 -32.61 -8.34
CA VAL A 821 10.45 -31.90 -7.09
C VAL A 821 10.55 -32.85 -5.89
N LEU A 822 9.86 -33.99 -5.96
CA LEU A 822 9.89 -34.98 -4.88
C LEU A 822 11.29 -35.57 -4.67
N LYS A 823 12.02 -35.87 -5.75
CA LYS A 823 13.42 -36.34 -5.68
C LYS A 823 14.34 -35.32 -5.02
N ALA A 824 14.23 -34.04 -5.39
CA ALA A 824 15.04 -32.97 -4.81
C ALA A 824 14.71 -32.76 -3.32
N PHE A 825 13.44 -32.89 -2.93
CA PHE A 825 13.03 -32.88 -1.52
C PHE A 825 13.57 -34.08 -0.75
N LEU A 826 13.45 -35.30 -1.27
CA LEU A 826 13.95 -36.51 -0.60
C LEU A 826 15.48 -36.48 -0.41
N ALA A 827 16.22 -35.90 -1.35
CA ALA A 827 17.65 -35.64 -1.17
C ALA A 827 17.96 -34.77 0.06
N ILE A 828 17.09 -33.82 0.42
CA ILE A 828 17.22 -33.06 1.68
C ILE A 828 16.99 -33.98 2.88
N ILE A 829 15.95 -34.83 2.83
CA ILE A 829 15.62 -35.77 3.92
C ILE A 829 16.76 -36.77 4.17
N ASP A 830 17.40 -37.25 3.10
CA ASP A 830 18.52 -38.20 3.17
C ASP A 830 19.74 -37.63 3.93
N LEU A 831 19.90 -36.30 3.98
CA LEU A 831 20.94 -35.67 4.81
C LEU A 831 20.76 -35.95 6.30
N TYR A 832 19.54 -36.27 6.74
CA TYR A 832 19.14 -36.40 8.15
C TYR A 832 18.72 -37.81 8.56
N GLN A 833 18.49 -38.73 7.61
CA GLN A 833 17.86 -40.04 7.86
C GLN A 833 18.59 -40.94 8.87
N HIS A 834 19.89 -40.69 9.10
CA HIS A 834 20.73 -41.49 9.99
C HIS A 834 20.78 -40.95 11.43
N PHE A 835 20.02 -39.91 11.78
CA PHE A 835 20.00 -39.33 13.12
C PHE A 835 18.69 -39.62 13.84
N ASP A 836 18.81 -39.87 15.14
CA ASP A 836 17.66 -40.09 16.01
C ASP A 836 16.81 -38.81 16.11
N ARG A 837 15.49 -39.01 16.04
CA ARG A 837 14.49 -37.95 16.18
C ARG A 837 13.21 -38.50 16.81
N PRO A 838 12.36 -37.65 17.43
CA PRO A 838 11.07 -38.06 17.96
C PRO A 838 10.22 -38.72 16.87
N TYR A 839 9.65 -39.87 17.21
CA TYR A 839 8.76 -40.60 16.31
C TYR A 839 7.50 -39.79 16.03
N ASP A 840 7.16 -39.69 14.76
CA ASP A 840 6.02 -38.93 14.25
C ASP A 840 5.41 -39.75 13.09
N ALA A 841 4.35 -40.50 13.40
CA ALA A 841 3.76 -41.49 12.50
C ALA A 841 3.32 -40.85 11.17
N GLU A 842 2.60 -39.72 11.24
CA GLU A 842 2.13 -38.98 10.06
C GLU A 842 3.27 -38.61 9.13
N LEU A 843 4.38 -38.10 9.69
CA LEU A 843 5.53 -37.69 8.89
C LEU A 843 6.27 -38.87 8.27
N VAL A 844 6.35 -40.00 8.99
CA VAL A 844 6.95 -41.22 8.47
C VAL A 844 6.13 -41.75 7.29
N ASP A 845 4.81 -41.84 7.46
CA ASP A 845 3.90 -42.32 6.42
C ASP A 845 3.94 -41.42 5.18
N GLU A 846 3.95 -40.10 5.36
CA GLU A 846 3.98 -39.14 4.25
C GLU A 846 5.31 -39.21 3.47
N ILE A 847 6.45 -39.34 4.16
CA ILE A 847 7.76 -39.52 3.50
C ILE A 847 7.83 -40.87 2.77
N GLU A 848 7.36 -41.97 3.36
CA GLU A 848 7.37 -43.28 2.70
C GLU A 848 6.42 -43.33 1.50
N MET A 849 5.26 -42.66 1.58
CA MET A 849 4.36 -42.47 0.44
C MET A 849 5.08 -41.74 -0.70
N MET A 850 5.75 -40.62 -0.43
CA MET A 850 6.51 -39.89 -1.46
C MET A 850 7.65 -40.73 -2.05
N LYS A 851 8.36 -41.53 -1.24
CA LYS A 851 9.39 -42.45 -1.74
C LYS A 851 8.80 -43.51 -2.69
N ASN A 852 7.62 -44.04 -2.37
CA ASN A 852 6.94 -45.01 -3.22
C ASN A 852 6.45 -44.38 -4.52
N GLU A 853 5.89 -43.16 -4.48
CA GLU A 853 5.50 -42.41 -5.69
C GLU A 853 6.70 -42.23 -6.65
N VAL A 854 7.88 -41.83 -6.15
CA VAL A 854 9.06 -41.66 -7.00
C VAL A 854 9.59 -43.00 -7.56
N LYS A 855 9.46 -44.10 -6.81
CA LYS A 855 9.79 -45.45 -7.29
C LYS A 855 8.84 -45.91 -8.39
N GLU A 856 7.53 -45.67 -8.26
CA GLU A 856 6.52 -46.04 -9.26
C GLU A 856 6.74 -45.32 -10.60
N TRP A 857 7.31 -44.11 -10.57
CA TRP A 857 7.71 -43.38 -11.77
C TRP A 857 9.01 -43.87 -12.43
N GLY A 858 9.71 -44.85 -11.85
CA GLY A 858 10.94 -45.43 -12.42
C GLY A 858 12.17 -44.53 -12.32
N ILE A 859 12.18 -43.57 -11.38
CA ILE A 859 13.19 -42.49 -11.29
C ILE A 859 14.10 -42.62 -10.04
N TYR A 860 13.82 -43.57 -9.13
CA TYR A 860 14.50 -43.75 -7.84
C TYR A 860 15.52 -44.88 -7.82
#